data_AF-A0A812S875-F1
#
_entry.id   AF-A0A812S875-F1
#
_cell.length_a   1.000
_cell.length_b   1.000
_cell.length_c   1.000
_cell.angle_alpha   90.00
_cell.angle_beta   90.00
_cell.angle_gamma   90.00
#
_symmetry.space_group_name_H-M   'P 1'
#
loop_
_entity.id
_entity.type
_entity.pdbx_description
1 polymer ?
#
loop_
_entity_poly.entity_id
_entity_poly.type
_entity_poly.pdbx_seq_one_letter_code
_entity_poly.pdbx_strand_id
1 'polypeptide(L)'
;MKWSVNLFLAESVFNEDDPALLIRQIPAQLVKADEDGLRHVSMHVAVKKSYVRDFDNDSSINHHDCFPEPLSLTCKSARKNEFEPSFKAILKQEVLLHVDGSDVDLMLLGANLDTDDESRLGQLQALERMLNVSKRGSQKFGALIWGDFNNRLVAFEDLKGYVSEKKGKYELTESGARFLVDCFSDPAKRLELLKKDSLTYSGRDIAGRQFATPPSLFKLRQLFCMTADLASTQSIPNVPMPSYKHTPLEVVLSDAFRHRMRVEEVVCLDSLQHVDMDSLKGSVRGTYFGWAEGDAFQHSIADDDGRSKLYLQLGWPDGVGFSKSSSFSAEIVQWQCDWNVRAQHHLPMRSMVMLDVGRDKPLKVWLGFVKVNKKLPTIDGLHQLLYSDKACSAAECDVIALYLTDVFIPAQDVSKFRSLLRRSMKADTVDEYVLNEDDPSLLIRQIPAQLVKGADDGLRYVSMHVAVSRHFVKDVRDDSSINHHDCFPEPLSLTCKSARKNEFEPSFKAILKQEVLLHVDGSDVDLMLLGANLDTDDESRLGQLQALERMLNVSKRGSQKFGALIWGDFNNRLVAFEDLKGYVSEKKGKYELTESGARFLVDCFSDPAKRLELLKKDSLTYSGRDFRGEAYSLPPCNLKIKDMFWLTIDAALDSKIEVPWPFYRVEPFEVMLGAQLGCRLSLLDIVSFSRLDDVRWPQRDSRPAPDGDSAAAMSAKLASEYFDWQEDGKWIQRKIRSEEDRHLFQFGWLDSVGWYKQSTVHMDLASWRTVPGIQAFDHLPMTATLTVTV
;
A
#
# COMPACT_ATOMS: atom_id res chain seq x y z
N MET A 1 14.35 9.69 9.67
CA MET A 1 15.00 10.22 10.88
C MET A 1 15.70 9.07 11.58
N LYS A 2 17.04 9.07 11.68
CA LYS A 2 17.81 8.09 12.47
C LYS A 2 18.26 8.78 13.75
N TRP A 3 17.69 8.39 14.89
CA TRP A 3 18.27 8.70 16.19
C TRP A 3 18.33 7.41 17.00
N SER A 4 19.54 6.88 17.10
CA SER A 4 20.04 6.25 18.31
C SER A 4 21.54 6.56 18.36
N VAL A 5 21.87 7.69 18.96
CA VAL A 5 23.23 7.94 19.45
C VAL A 5 23.43 6.97 20.61
N ASN A 6 24.00 5.80 20.33
CA ASN A 6 24.68 5.06 21.37
C ASN A 6 26.07 5.69 21.49
N LEU A 7 26.27 6.42 22.59
CA LEU A 7 27.55 6.91 23.10
C LEU A 7 28.65 5.83 23.25
N PHE A 8 28.38 4.57 22.85
CA PHE A 8 29.32 3.44 22.81
C PHE A 8 29.94 3.17 21.42
N LEU A 9 29.53 3.87 20.36
CA LEU A 9 29.97 3.58 18.98
C LEU A 9 31.21 4.38 18.52
N ALA A 10 31.71 5.34 19.32
CA ALA A 10 32.90 6.12 18.97
C ALA A 10 34.18 5.27 18.86
N GLU A 11 34.17 4.03 19.39
CA GLU A 11 35.29 3.09 19.39
C GLU A 11 35.14 1.93 18.39
N SER A 12 34.37 2.07 17.31
CA SER A 12 34.21 1.03 16.29
C SER A 12 34.62 1.49 14.89
N VAL A 13 34.94 0.53 14.03
CA VAL A 13 35.15 0.68 12.58
C VAL A 13 34.02 -0.05 11.89
N PHE A 14 33.32 0.61 10.97
CA PHE A 14 32.20 0.02 10.26
C PHE A 14 32.57 -0.32 8.82
N ASN A 15 32.03 -1.42 8.29
CA ASN A 15 32.24 -1.78 6.88
C ASN A 15 31.61 -0.79 5.88
N GLU A 16 30.75 0.12 6.37
CA GLU A 16 30.15 1.20 5.58
C GLU A 16 31.01 2.47 5.50
N ASP A 17 32.10 2.55 6.29
CA ASP A 17 33.01 3.71 6.31
C ASP A 17 34.03 3.70 5.15
N ASP A 18 34.03 2.66 4.29
CA ASP A 18 34.96 2.51 3.17
C ASP A 18 34.85 3.66 2.14
N PRO A 19 35.92 4.45 1.93
CA PRO A 19 35.96 5.50 0.92
C PRO A 19 35.78 5.01 -0.53
N ALA A 20 36.14 3.75 -0.84
CA ALA A 20 35.91 3.15 -2.15
C ALA A 20 34.44 2.80 -2.40
N LEU A 21 33.64 2.68 -1.32
CA LEU A 21 32.19 2.50 -1.37
C LEU A 21 31.43 3.84 -1.35
N LEU A 22 32.09 4.96 -1.08
CA LEU A 22 31.49 6.30 -0.95
C LEU A 22 30.92 6.90 -2.26
N ILE A 23 31.13 6.26 -3.42
CA ILE A 23 30.49 6.63 -4.70
C ILE A 23 29.16 5.86 -4.93
N ARG A 24 28.82 4.87 -4.08
CA ARG A 24 27.53 4.16 -4.08
C ARG A 24 27.06 3.92 -2.65
N GLN A 25 26.28 4.85 -2.09
CA GLN A 25 25.82 4.78 -0.70
C GLN A 25 25.19 3.41 -0.34
N ILE A 26 25.70 2.84 0.76
CA ILE A 26 25.35 1.59 1.45
C ILE A 26 26.05 0.34 0.84
N PRO A 27 26.66 -0.55 1.65
CA PRO A 27 27.14 -1.87 1.23
C PRO A 27 25.95 -2.80 0.92
N ALA A 28 25.15 -2.40 -0.06
CA ALA A 28 24.01 -3.09 -0.61
C ALA A 28 24.45 -3.61 -1.98
N GLN A 29 24.48 -4.93 -2.16
CA GLN A 29 24.55 -5.46 -3.52
C GLN A 29 23.18 -5.26 -4.14
N LEU A 30 23.09 -4.32 -5.10
CA LEU A 30 21.88 -4.09 -5.88
C LEU A 30 21.56 -5.38 -6.65
N VAL A 31 20.44 -6.02 -6.30
CA VAL A 31 20.02 -7.27 -6.95
C VAL A 31 18.93 -6.99 -7.99
N LYS A 32 18.05 -5.99 -7.79
CA LYS A 32 17.04 -5.59 -8.78
C LYS A 32 16.58 -4.14 -8.58
N ALA A 33 16.38 -3.43 -9.68
CA ALA A 33 15.50 -2.26 -9.74
C ALA A 33 14.16 -2.72 -10.30
N ASP A 34 13.11 -2.70 -9.49
CA ASP A 34 11.73 -2.79 -9.99
C ASP A 34 11.06 -1.40 -9.86
N GLU A 35 9.87 -1.23 -10.45
CA GLU A 35 9.12 0.04 -10.34
C GLU A 35 8.66 0.34 -8.89
N ASP A 36 8.74 -0.64 -7.98
CA ASP A 36 8.45 -0.51 -6.53
C ASP A 36 9.67 -0.08 -5.70
N GLY A 37 10.87 -0.10 -6.28
CA GLY A 37 12.09 0.39 -5.67
C GLY A 37 13.32 -0.51 -5.87
N LEU A 38 14.43 -0.08 -5.29
CA LEU A 38 15.66 -0.86 -5.28
C LEU A 38 15.60 -1.86 -4.12
N ARG A 39 15.42 -3.15 -4.45
CA ARG A 39 15.55 -4.22 -3.45
C ARG A 39 17.02 -4.56 -3.25
N HIS A 40 17.46 -4.52 -2.00
CA HIS A 40 18.83 -4.82 -1.61
C HIS A 40 18.87 -5.82 -0.47
N VAL A 41 19.96 -6.58 -0.42
CA VAL A 41 20.37 -7.32 0.78
C VAL A 41 21.61 -6.61 1.31
N SER A 42 21.62 -6.30 2.60
CA SER A 42 22.76 -5.65 3.26
C SER A 42 23.20 -6.46 4.48
N MET A 43 24.47 -6.29 4.83
CA MET A 43 25.05 -6.75 6.09
C MET A 43 25.94 -5.64 6.61
N HIS A 44 25.65 -5.20 7.83
CA HIS A 44 26.38 -4.14 8.52
C HIS A 44 27.24 -4.80 9.58
N VAL A 45 28.55 -4.55 9.51
CA VAL A 45 29.55 -5.15 10.40
C VAL A 45 30.30 -4.02 11.09
N ALA A 46 30.35 -4.11 12.41
CA ALA A 46 31.11 -3.19 13.26
C ALA A 46 32.17 -3.98 14.02
N VAL A 47 33.41 -3.48 13.99
CA VAL A 47 34.55 -4.06 14.71
C VAL A 47 35.05 -3.05 15.71
N LYS A 48 35.23 -3.47 16.96
CA LYS A 48 35.80 -2.60 18.00
C LYS A 48 37.24 -2.26 17.65
N LYS A 49 37.63 -0.99 17.75
CA LYS A 49 38.96 -0.46 17.39
C LYS A 49 40.12 -1.17 18.09
N SER A 50 39.90 -1.68 19.32
CA SER A 50 40.90 -2.48 20.05
C SER A 50 41.25 -3.82 19.40
N TYR A 51 40.46 -4.28 18.44
CA TYR A 51 40.74 -5.48 17.65
C TYR A 51 41.25 -5.18 16.23
N VAL A 52 41.58 -3.92 15.94
CA VAL A 52 42.16 -3.51 14.66
C VAL A 52 43.65 -3.33 14.87
N ARG A 53 44.47 -3.86 13.95
CA ARG A 53 45.93 -3.75 14.00
C ARG A 53 46.36 -2.27 13.97
N ASP A 54 47.43 -1.94 14.71
CA ASP A 54 48.13 -0.65 14.70
C ASP A 54 47.25 0.60 14.97
N PHE A 55 46.27 0.49 15.89
CA PHE A 55 45.49 1.64 16.35
C PHE A 55 46.31 2.55 17.30
N ASP A 56 47.12 3.44 16.73
CA ASP A 56 47.72 4.57 17.45
C ASP A 56 46.80 5.80 17.36
N ASN A 57 46.63 6.51 18.48
CA ASN A 57 45.64 7.58 18.73
C ASN A 57 45.59 8.76 17.73
N ASP A 58 46.47 8.83 16.72
CA ASP A 58 46.65 9.99 15.84
C ASP A 58 46.67 9.67 14.32
N SER A 59 46.26 8.47 13.86
CA SER A 59 46.26 8.13 12.42
C SER A 59 44.96 7.50 11.89
N SER A 60 44.65 7.80 10.62
CA SER A 60 43.48 7.30 9.89
C SER A 60 43.52 5.78 9.75
N ILE A 61 42.49 5.09 10.22
CA ILE A 61 42.32 3.64 10.04
C ILE A 61 42.25 3.33 8.55
N ASN A 62 43.11 2.44 8.06
CA ASN A 62 42.94 1.89 6.72
C ASN A 62 41.85 0.80 6.79
N HIS A 63 40.72 1.05 6.14
CA HIS A 63 39.56 0.16 6.15
C HIS A 63 39.92 -1.29 5.75
N HIS A 64 40.90 -1.46 4.86
CA HIS A 64 41.41 -2.76 4.41
C HIS A 64 42.10 -3.59 5.50
N ASP A 65 42.57 -2.98 6.59
CA ASP A 65 43.21 -3.71 7.70
C ASP A 65 42.19 -4.48 8.55
N CYS A 66 40.90 -4.13 8.44
CA CYS A 66 39.79 -4.78 9.14
C CYS A 66 38.88 -5.54 8.16
N PHE A 67 38.66 -4.98 6.98
CA PHE A 67 37.80 -5.54 5.92
C PHE A 67 38.65 -5.75 4.66
N PRO A 68 39.41 -6.86 4.57
CA PRO A 68 40.34 -7.09 3.47
C PRO A 68 39.64 -7.22 2.11
N GLU A 69 38.38 -7.66 2.13
CA GLU A 69 37.55 -7.86 0.94
C GLU A 69 36.23 -7.09 1.08
N PRO A 70 35.69 -6.54 -0.03
CA PRO A 70 34.39 -5.91 -0.02
C PRO A 70 33.27 -6.93 0.20
N LEU A 71 32.16 -6.46 0.74
CA LEU A 71 30.94 -7.24 0.90
C LEU A 71 30.50 -7.85 -0.45
N SER A 72 30.33 -9.17 -0.50
CA SER A 72 30.07 -9.91 -1.73
C SER A 72 28.86 -10.84 -1.66
N LEU A 73 28.02 -10.86 -2.70
CA LEU A 73 26.96 -11.86 -2.87
C LEU A 73 27.50 -13.07 -3.63
N THR A 74 27.62 -14.19 -2.93
CA THR A 74 28.19 -15.45 -3.42
C THR A 74 27.16 -16.59 -3.37
N CYS A 75 27.54 -17.77 -3.89
CA CYS A 75 26.74 -18.99 -3.82
C CYS A 75 25.29 -18.78 -4.30
N LYS A 76 25.11 -18.19 -5.48
CA LYS A 76 23.80 -17.86 -6.05
C LYS A 76 23.10 -19.12 -6.57
N SER A 77 21.78 -19.20 -6.43
CA SER A 77 20.98 -20.29 -7.03
C SER A 77 21.10 -20.28 -8.57
N ALA A 78 21.36 -21.44 -9.17
CA ALA A 78 21.61 -21.57 -10.62
C ALA A 78 20.36 -21.39 -11.49
N ARG A 79 19.15 -21.72 -10.99
CA ARG A 79 17.93 -21.80 -11.81
C ARG A 79 17.16 -20.50 -12.01
N LYS A 80 17.40 -19.47 -11.19
CA LYS A 80 16.66 -18.19 -11.31
C LYS A 80 17.42 -17.11 -12.10
N ASN A 81 18.75 -17.19 -12.17
CA ASN A 81 19.59 -16.10 -12.70
C ASN A 81 19.65 -15.96 -14.23
N GLU A 82 19.04 -16.86 -15.01
CA GLU A 82 18.99 -16.69 -16.47
C GLU A 82 17.90 -15.70 -16.92
N PHE A 83 16.89 -15.43 -16.08
CA PHE A 83 15.77 -14.53 -16.43
C PHE A 83 15.34 -13.58 -15.31
N GLU A 84 15.67 -13.82 -14.03
CA GLU A 84 15.40 -12.90 -12.92
C GLU A 84 16.51 -12.93 -11.85
N PRO A 85 17.14 -11.80 -11.48
CA PRO A 85 18.13 -11.80 -10.40
C PRO A 85 17.47 -12.21 -9.07
N SER A 86 17.93 -13.33 -8.50
CA SER A 86 17.34 -13.94 -7.30
C SER A 86 18.04 -13.48 -6.01
N PHE A 87 17.24 -13.07 -5.02
CA PHE A 87 17.69 -12.76 -3.65
C PHE A 87 18.16 -13.99 -2.85
N LYS A 88 18.04 -15.19 -3.43
CA LYS A 88 18.41 -16.47 -2.80
C LYS A 88 19.90 -16.76 -3.01
N ALA A 89 20.72 -16.27 -2.10
CA ALA A 89 22.18 -16.33 -2.16
C ALA A 89 22.79 -16.19 -0.74
N ILE A 90 24.12 -16.18 -0.66
CA ILE A 90 24.86 -15.97 0.59
C ILE A 90 25.64 -14.67 0.47
N LEU A 91 25.40 -13.74 1.39
CA LEU A 91 26.17 -12.52 1.54
C LEU A 91 27.38 -12.78 2.42
N LYS A 92 28.57 -12.37 1.99
CA LYS A 92 29.86 -12.68 2.61
C LYS A 92 30.63 -11.41 2.92
N GLN A 93 31.13 -11.29 4.16
CA GLN A 93 32.12 -10.31 4.59
C GLN A 93 33.28 -11.05 5.27
N GLU A 94 34.51 -10.74 4.87
CA GLU A 94 35.70 -11.16 5.61
C GLU A 94 36.10 -10.06 6.58
N VAL A 95 36.47 -10.47 7.79
CA VAL A 95 36.85 -9.58 8.88
C VAL A 95 38.16 -10.09 9.46
N LEU A 96 39.17 -9.23 9.50
CA LEU A 96 40.45 -9.50 10.13
C LEU A 96 40.45 -8.89 11.54
N LEU A 97 40.62 -9.72 12.57
CA LEU A 97 40.67 -9.28 13.96
C LEU A 97 42.07 -9.51 14.54
N HIS A 98 42.62 -8.53 15.24
CA HIS A 98 43.87 -8.64 15.98
C HIS A 98 43.57 -8.84 17.47
N VAL A 99 43.81 -10.06 17.98
CA VAL A 99 43.50 -10.45 19.35
C VAL A 99 44.76 -11.01 20.01
N ASP A 100 45.21 -10.38 21.09
CA ASP A 100 46.36 -10.81 21.90
C ASP A 100 47.63 -11.13 21.07
N GLY A 101 47.94 -10.29 20.08
CA GLY A 101 49.11 -10.45 19.22
C GLY A 101 48.94 -11.46 18.08
N SER A 102 47.74 -12.03 17.90
CA SER A 102 47.41 -12.95 16.81
C SER A 102 46.35 -12.37 15.88
N ASP A 103 46.48 -12.65 14.59
CA ASP A 103 45.44 -12.37 13.62
C ASP A 103 44.42 -13.51 13.56
N VAL A 104 43.14 -13.16 13.47
CA VAL A 104 42.01 -14.08 13.34
C VAL A 104 41.19 -13.67 12.12
N ASP A 105 41.10 -14.57 11.14
CA ASP A 105 40.28 -14.41 9.95
C ASP A 105 38.87 -14.94 10.24
N LEU A 106 37.91 -14.02 10.33
CA LEU A 106 36.52 -14.34 10.56
C LEU A 106 35.69 -14.09 9.30
N MET A 107 35.05 -15.14 8.80
CA MET A 107 34.10 -15.03 7.69
C MET A 107 32.67 -14.94 8.21
N LEU A 108 31.98 -13.85 7.88
CA LEU A 108 30.59 -13.60 8.23
C LEU A 108 29.68 -13.88 7.04
N LEU A 109 28.67 -14.73 7.23
CA LEU A 109 27.79 -15.24 6.18
C LEU A 109 26.30 -14.98 6.49
N GLY A 110 25.67 -14.08 5.75
CA GLY A 110 24.22 -13.88 5.75
C GLY A 110 23.55 -14.72 4.66
N ALA A 111 22.77 -15.73 5.03
CA ALA A 111 22.18 -16.68 4.11
C ALA A 111 20.70 -16.39 3.82
N ASN A 112 20.28 -16.54 2.56
CA ASN A 112 18.87 -16.65 2.17
C ASN A 112 18.74 -17.87 1.25
N LEU A 113 18.43 -19.01 1.85
CA LEU A 113 18.36 -20.33 1.23
C LEU A 113 16.92 -20.82 1.03
N ASP A 114 15.93 -19.92 1.08
CA ASP A 114 14.55 -20.22 0.72
C ASP A 114 14.40 -20.44 -0.80
N THR A 115 14.85 -21.62 -1.22
CA THR A 115 14.79 -22.19 -2.55
C THR A 115 14.52 -23.70 -2.41
N ASP A 116 14.23 -24.37 -3.51
CA ASP A 116 14.11 -25.83 -3.56
C ASP A 116 15.37 -26.55 -3.04
N ASP A 117 15.20 -27.79 -2.58
CA ASP A 117 16.26 -28.58 -1.93
C ASP A 117 17.49 -28.80 -2.83
N GLU A 118 17.29 -28.97 -4.15
CA GLU A 118 18.37 -29.16 -5.13
C GLU A 118 19.22 -27.89 -5.26
N SER A 119 18.58 -26.74 -5.49
CA SER A 119 19.26 -25.45 -5.53
C SER A 119 20.00 -25.16 -4.23
N ARG A 120 19.37 -25.40 -3.07
CA ARG A 120 19.97 -25.20 -1.75
C ARG A 120 21.22 -26.04 -1.57
N LEU A 121 21.17 -27.32 -1.96
CA LEU A 121 22.32 -28.22 -1.90
C LEU A 121 23.48 -27.70 -2.76
N GLY A 122 23.20 -27.23 -3.98
CA GLY A 122 24.21 -26.65 -4.86
C GLY A 122 24.90 -25.42 -4.24
N GLN A 123 24.14 -24.56 -3.57
CA GLN A 123 24.67 -23.39 -2.85
C GLN A 123 25.58 -23.81 -1.69
N LEU A 124 25.19 -24.82 -0.90
CA LEU A 124 25.98 -25.33 0.22
C LEU A 124 27.26 -26.03 -0.23
N GLN A 125 27.25 -26.72 -1.37
CA GLN A 125 28.46 -27.30 -1.96
C GLN A 125 29.43 -26.22 -2.47
N ALA A 126 28.91 -25.14 -3.03
CA ALA A 126 29.74 -23.99 -3.39
C ALA A 126 30.34 -23.32 -2.15
N LEU A 127 29.55 -23.18 -1.09
CA LEU A 127 29.98 -22.64 0.19
C LEU A 127 31.11 -23.48 0.80
N GLU A 128 31.00 -24.80 0.79
CA GLU A 128 32.07 -25.70 1.30
C GLU A 128 33.40 -25.48 0.56
N ARG A 129 33.38 -25.36 -0.77
CA ARG A 129 34.59 -25.08 -1.55
C ARG A 129 35.21 -23.76 -1.13
N MET A 130 34.39 -22.73 -0.95
CA MET A 130 34.84 -21.40 -0.52
C MET A 130 35.47 -21.43 0.88
N LEU A 131 34.80 -22.04 1.86
CA LEU A 131 35.30 -22.20 3.23
C LEU A 131 36.65 -22.92 3.28
N ASN A 132 36.80 -23.97 2.46
CA ASN A 132 38.06 -24.72 2.37
C ASN A 132 39.22 -23.91 1.78
N VAL A 133 38.94 -22.99 0.85
CA VAL A 133 39.96 -22.10 0.29
C VAL A 133 40.39 -21.08 1.34
N SER A 134 39.45 -20.36 1.96
CA SER A 134 39.76 -19.34 2.97
C SER A 134 40.49 -19.93 4.18
N LYS A 135 40.08 -21.12 4.65
CA LYS A 135 40.76 -21.81 5.75
C LYS A 135 42.24 -22.11 5.44
N ARG A 136 42.60 -22.46 4.20
CA ARG A 136 44.00 -22.75 3.83
C ARG A 136 44.90 -21.52 3.87
N GLY A 137 44.33 -20.33 3.71
CA GLY A 137 45.05 -19.06 3.74
C GLY A 137 45.32 -18.52 5.14
N SER A 138 44.73 -19.11 6.18
CA SER A 138 44.71 -18.55 7.53
C SER A 138 45.19 -19.54 8.60
N GLN A 139 45.97 -19.05 9.57
CA GLN A 139 46.33 -19.85 10.75
C GLN A 139 45.17 -19.95 11.76
N LYS A 140 44.45 -18.85 11.99
CA LYS A 140 43.31 -18.77 12.91
C LYS A 140 42.06 -18.36 12.14
N PHE A 141 41.29 -19.36 11.72
CA PHE A 141 40.13 -19.20 10.86
C PHE A 141 38.83 -19.55 11.57
N GLY A 142 37.86 -18.65 11.45
CA GLY A 142 36.48 -18.78 11.92
C GLY A 142 35.47 -18.52 10.80
N ALA A 143 34.32 -19.17 10.84
CA ALA A 143 33.19 -18.74 10.00
C ALA A 143 31.85 -18.87 10.74
N LEU A 144 31.02 -17.84 10.60
CA LEU A 144 29.70 -17.71 11.20
C LEU A 144 28.65 -17.57 10.10
N ILE A 145 27.53 -18.26 10.27
CA ILE A 145 26.40 -18.19 9.33
C ILE A 145 25.09 -17.93 10.07
N TRP A 146 24.24 -17.07 9.51
CA TRP A 146 22.89 -16.79 10.00
C TRP A 146 21.98 -16.38 8.84
N GLY A 147 20.66 -16.40 9.05
CA GLY A 147 19.65 -16.03 8.06
C GLY A 147 18.77 -17.22 7.66
N ASP A 148 17.96 -17.05 6.61
CA ASP A 148 16.88 -17.96 6.23
C ASP A 148 17.42 -19.27 5.66
N PHE A 149 17.42 -20.32 6.48
CA PHE A 149 17.73 -21.69 6.05
C PHE A 149 16.49 -22.47 5.61
N ASN A 150 15.30 -21.87 5.72
CA ASN A 150 14.00 -22.48 5.48
C ASN A 150 13.80 -23.78 6.29
N ASN A 151 14.20 -23.74 7.57
CA ASN A 151 13.93 -24.79 8.55
C ASN A 151 12.50 -24.63 9.10
N ARG A 152 11.80 -25.75 9.30
CA ARG A 152 10.40 -25.76 9.74
C ARG A 152 10.17 -26.83 10.79
N LEU A 153 9.17 -26.61 11.63
CA LEU A 153 8.72 -27.65 12.55
C LEU A 153 8.09 -28.80 11.75
N VAL A 154 8.56 -30.02 11.97
CA VAL A 154 7.93 -31.21 11.37
C VAL A 154 6.56 -31.41 12.03
N ALA A 155 5.54 -31.69 11.23
CA ALA A 155 4.28 -32.20 11.77
C ALA A 155 4.52 -33.66 12.18
N PHE A 156 4.88 -33.88 13.45
CA PHE A 156 5.26 -35.19 13.99
C PHE A 156 4.04 -36.05 14.37
N GLU A 157 4.23 -37.37 14.41
CA GLU A 157 3.17 -38.38 14.61
C GLU A 157 2.27 -38.12 15.84
N ASP A 158 2.85 -37.63 16.95
CA ASP A 158 2.10 -37.37 18.18
C ASP A 158 1.00 -36.30 18.01
N LEU A 159 1.05 -35.49 16.93
CA LEU A 159 0.04 -34.49 16.60
C LEU A 159 -1.17 -35.06 15.85
N LYS A 160 -1.21 -36.37 15.54
CA LYS A 160 -2.29 -36.97 14.75
C LYS A 160 -3.69 -36.75 15.35
N GLY A 161 -3.82 -36.73 16.68
CA GLY A 161 -5.08 -36.41 17.37
C GLY A 161 -5.48 -34.93 17.36
N TYR A 162 -4.56 -34.05 16.94
CA TYR A 162 -4.70 -32.61 16.96
C TYR A 162 -4.88 -31.99 15.57
N VAL A 163 -4.85 -32.80 14.52
CA VAL A 163 -5.01 -32.37 13.13
C VAL A 163 -6.29 -32.93 12.53
N SER A 164 -6.91 -32.15 11.65
CA SER A 164 -7.99 -32.61 10.79
C SER A 164 -7.44 -32.93 9.42
N GLU A 165 -7.85 -34.06 8.85
CA GLU A 165 -7.48 -34.47 7.50
C GLU A 165 -8.69 -34.35 6.57
N LYS A 166 -8.52 -33.61 5.47
CA LYS A 166 -9.52 -33.54 4.39
C LYS A 166 -8.82 -33.67 3.04
N LYS A 167 -9.14 -34.74 2.31
CA LYS A 167 -8.59 -35.01 0.96
C LYS A 167 -7.05 -35.02 0.95
N GLY A 168 -6.42 -35.66 1.95
CA GLY A 168 -4.96 -35.73 2.08
C GLY A 168 -4.27 -34.42 2.47
N LYS A 169 -5.04 -33.39 2.86
CA LYS A 169 -4.50 -32.14 3.42
C LYS A 169 -4.76 -32.13 4.92
N TYR A 170 -3.73 -31.78 5.67
CA TYR A 170 -3.78 -31.71 7.12
C TYR A 170 -3.85 -30.25 7.58
N GLU A 171 -4.70 -30.00 8.57
CA GLU A 171 -4.86 -28.68 9.19
C GLU A 171 -4.93 -28.85 10.71
N LEU A 172 -4.17 -28.03 11.42
CA LEU A 172 -4.15 -28.00 12.88
C LEU A 172 -5.54 -27.57 13.41
N THR A 173 -6.13 -28.40 14.27
CA THR A 173 -7.38 -28.04 14.95
C THR A 173 -7.15 -26.97 16.02
N GLU A 174 -8.22 -26.37 16.53
CA GLU A 174 -8.12 -25.43 17.66
C GLU A 174 -7.48 -26.07 18.90
N SER A 175 -7.79 -27.34 19.18
CA SER A 175 -7.13 -28.09 20.25
C SER A 175 -5.64 -28.29 19.99
N GLY A 176 -5.23 -28.46 18.73
CA GLY A 176 -3.84 -28.53 18.33
C GLY A 176 -3.10 -27.21 18.45
N ALA A 177 -3.76 -26.10 18.08
CA ALA A 177 -3.21 -24.76 18.27
C ALA A 177 -2.99 -24.48 19.77
N ARG A 178 -3.95 -24.81 20.64
CA ARG A 178 -3.81 -24.70 22.10
C ARG A 178 -2.71 -25.61 22.68
N PHE A 179 -2.52 -26.80 22.11
CA PHE A 179 -1.41 -27.66 22.51
C PHE A 179 -0.05 -27.02 22.19
N LEU A 180 0.11 -26.48 20.98
CA LEU A 180 1.37 -25.84 20.56
C LEU A 180 1.63 -24.52 21.30
N VAL A 181 0.62 -23.64 21.37
CA VAL A 181 0.16 -23.00 22.60
C VAL A 181 1.01 -23.19 23.87
N ASP A 182 0.54 -24.16 24.65
CA ASP A 182 1.10 -24.58 25.92
C ASP A 182 2.56 -25.02 25.82
N CYS A 183 2.95 -25.59 24.69
CA CYS A 183 4.35 -25.93 24.43
C CYS A 183 5.23 -24.69 24.25
N PHE A 184 4.73 -23.60 23.65
CA PHE A 184 5.48 -22.37 23.48
C PHE A 184 5.64 -21.58 24.78
N SER A 185 4.66 -21.63 25.66
CA SER A 185 4.69 -20.94 26.96
C SER A 185 5.71 -21.55 27.94
N ASP A 186 6.07 -22.83 27.77
CA ASP A 186 6.97 -23.58 28.64
C ASP A 186 8.35 -23.78 28.00
N PRO A 187 9.45 -23.21 28.54
CA PRO A 187 10.80 -23.40 28.01
C PRO A 187 11.23 -24.86 27.82
N ALA A 188 10.83 -25.77 28.71
CA ALA A 188 11.18 -27.18 28.61
C ALA A 188 10.45 -27.84 27.45
N LYS A 189 9.15 -27.54 27.26
CA LYS A 189 8.38 -28.06 26.13
C LYS A 189 8.83 -27.45 24.80
N ARG A 190 9.25 -26.17 24.78
CA ARG A 190 9.88 -25.56 23.59
C ARG A 190 11.15 -26.27 23.18
N LEU A 191 11.98 -26.67 24.15
CA LEU A 191 13.18 -27.47 23.86
C LEU A 191 12.82 -28.82 23.22
N GLU A 192 11.77 -29.48 23.71
CA GLU A 192 11.28 -30.72 23.08
C GLU A 192 10.75 -30.49 21.66
N LEU A 193 10.07 -29.36 21.39
CA LEU A 193 9.64 -29.00 20.04
C LEU A 193 10.81 -28.66 19.11
N LEU A 194 11.87 -28.01 19.60
CA LEU A 194 13.05 -27.70 18.79
C LEU A 194 13.76 -28.98 18.29
N LYS A 195 13.70 -30.08 19.05
CA LYS A 195 14.17 -31.41 18.60
C LYS A 195 13.34 -32.00 17.46
N LYS A 196 12.18 -31.42 17.16
CA LYS A 196 11.30 -31.77 16.03
C LYS A 196 11.48 -30.83 14.83
N ASP A 197 12.52 -29.99 14.85
CA ASP A 197 12.90 -29.16 13.70
C ASP A 197 13.38 -30.04 12.54
N SER A 198 13.02 -29.68 11.31
CA SER A 198 13.38 -30.38 10.07
C SER A 198 14.89 -30.64 9.91
N LEU A 199 15.72 -29.84 10.57
CA LEU A 199 17.18 -29.97 10.56
C LEU A 199 17.64 -31.22 11.32
N THR A 200 16.99 -31.57 12.44
CA THR A 200 17.47 -32.61 13.38
C THR A 200 16.52 -33.78 13.54
N TYR A 201 15.25 -33.65 13.14
CA TYR A 201 14.23 -34.65 13.39
C TYR A 201 14.48 -35.97 12.65
N SER A 202 14.32 -37.08 13.37
CA SER A 202 14.52 -38.44 12.86
C SER A 202 13.36 -39.39 13.21
N GLY A 203 12.18 -38.86 13.54
CA GLY A 203 10.99 -39.65 13.87
C GLY A 203 10.01 -39.80 12.71
N ARG A 204 8.75 -40.12 13.03
CA ARG A 204 7.66 -40.24 12.05
C ARG A 204 6.83 -38.96 11.96
N ASP A 205 6.41 -38.61 10.75
CA ASP A 205 5.49 -37.50 10.54
C ASP A 205 4.04 -37.87 10.92
N ILE A 206 3.11 -36.92 10.81
CA ILE A 206 1.67 -37.10 11.08
C ILE A 206 1.01 -38.20 10.23
N ALA A 207 1.59 -38.54 9.08
CA ALA A 207 1.12 -39.63 8.23
C ALA A 207 1.73 -40.99 8.64
N GLY A 208 2.55 -41.04 9.69
CA GLY A 208 3.23 -42.23 10.19
C GLY A 208 4.46 -42.62 9.37
N ARG A 209 4.91 -41.76 8.45
CA ARG A 209 6.05 -42.00 7.56
C ARG A 209 7.33 -41.59 8.25
N GLN A 210 8.39 -42.36 8.05
CA GLN A 210 9.71 -42.00 8.56
C GLN A 210 10.18 -40.69 7.91
N PHE A 211 10.43 -39.65 8.72
CA PHE A 211 10.94 -38.39 8.22
C PHE A 211 12.39 -38.57 7.76
N ALA A 212 12.65 -38.18 6.51
CA ALA A 212 13.98 -38.16 5.94
C ALA A 212 14.47 -36.71 5.85
N THR A 213 15.55 -36.39 6.57
CA THR A 213 16.19 -35.09 6.48
C THR A 213 16.68 -34.85 5.05
N PRO A 214 16.28 -33.76 4.37
CA PRO A 214 16.74 -33.50 3.02
C PRO A 214 18.27 -33.38 2.92
N PRO A 215 18.87 -33.78 1.77
CA PRO A 215 20.32 -33.70 1.57
C PRO A 215 20.91 -32.30 1.78
N SER A 216 20.15 -31.26 1.46
CA SER A 216 20.51 -29.86 1.68
C SER A 216 20.74 -29.57 3.18
N LEU A 217 19.78 -29.91 4.04
CA LEU A 217 19.88 -29.74 5.49
C LEU A 217 20.94 -30.65 6.11
N PHE A 218 21.10 -31.87 5.61
CA PHE A 218 22.20 -32.74 6.01
C PHE A 218 23.56 -32.11 5.71
N LYS A 219 23.73 -31.53 4.52
CA LYS A 219 24.97 -30.83 4.15
C LYS A 219 25.23 -29.60 5.01
N LEU A 220 24.20 -28.83 5.35
CA LEU A 220 24.31 -27.69 6.26
C LEU A 220 24.87 -28.12 7.63
N ARG A 221 24.31 -29.19 8.21
CA ARG A 221 24.81 -29.78 9.47
C ARG A 221 26.19 -30.41 9.35
N GLN A 222 26.58 -30.89 8.18
CA GLN A 222 27.93 -31.40 7.98
C GLN A 222 28.96 -30.27 8.12
N LEU A 223 28.63 -29.08 7.62
CA LEU A 223 29.54 -27.93 7.60
C LEU A 223 29.54 -27.15 8.93
N PHE A 224 28.38 -26.95 9.54
CA PHE A 224 28.22 -26.07 10.69
C PHE A 224 27.67 -26.79 11.92
N CYS A 225 28.09 -26.34 13.11
CA CYS A 225 27.39 -26.57 14.36
C CYS A 225 26.25 -25.57 14.44
N MET A 226 25.01 -26.04 14.44
CA MET A 226 23.81 -25.18 14.42
C MET A 226 23.19 -25.09 15.82
N THR A 227 22.43 -24.03 16.11
CA THR A 227 21.71 -23.93 17.41
C THR A 227 20.83 -25.14 17.74
N ALA A 228 20.25 -25.79 16.72
CA ALA A 228 19.46 -27.01 16.90
C ALA A 228 20.30 -28.23 17.35
N ASP A 229 21.59 -28.29 16.98
CA ASP A 229 22.49 -29.36 17.44
C ASP A 229 22.76 -29.24 18.95
N LEU A 230 22.86 -28.00 19.46
CA LEU A 230 23.05 -27.73 20.89
C LEU A 230 21.85 -28.15 21.73
N ALA A 231 20.62 -28.00 21.21
CA ALA A 231 19.39 -28.44 21.88
C ALA A 231 19.37 -29.95 22.20
N SER A 232 20.16 -30.73 21.45
CA SER A 232 20.28 -32.18 21.64
C SER A 232 21.45 -32.60 22.56
N THR A 233 22.41 -31.70 22.82
CA THR A 233 23.71 -32.03 23.43
C THR A 233 24.07 -31.20 24.66
N GLN A 234 23.47 -30.03 24.84
CA GLN A 234 23.70 -29.12 25.97
C GLN A 234 22.36 -28.65 26.56
N SER A 235 22.32 -28.35 27.86
CA SER A 235 21.17 -27.70 28.49
C SER A 235 21.17 -26.21 28.13
N ILE A 236 20.60 -25.85 26.97
CA ILE A 236 20.34 -24.44 26.65
C ILE A 236 19.29 -23.95 27.65
N PRO A 237 19.60 -22.97 28.52
CA PRO A 237 18.70 -22.62 29.61
C PRO A 237 17.39 -21.97 29.12
N ASN A 238 17.36 -21.40 27.90
CA ASN A 238 16.16 -20.81 27.32
C ASN A 238 16.14 -20.92 25.78
N VAL A 239 15.23 -21.74 25.23
CA VAL A 239 14.94 -21.78 23.80
C VAL A 239 14.02 -20.60 23.42
N PRO A 240 14.34 -19.81 22.38
CA PRO A 240 13.50 -18.69 21.96
C PRO A 240 12.17 -19.14 21.36
N MET A 241 11.27 -18.17 21.18
CA MET A 241 10.04 -18.39 20.42
C MET A 241 10.37 -18.73 18.95
N PRO A 242 9.52 -19.50 18.24
CA PRO A 242 9.63 -19.66 16.80
C PRO A 242 9.64 -18.29 16.12
N SER A 243 10.63 -18.04 15.27
CA SER A 243 10.82 -16.73 14.61
C SER A 243 10.12 -16.61 13.26
N TYR A 244 9.62 -17.72 12.70
CA TYR A 244 9.01 -17.75 11.36
C TYR A 244 7.50 -17.79 11.36
N LYS A 245 6.92 -16.95 10.49
CA LYS A 245 5.50 -16.81 10.19
C LYS A 245 4.65 -16.59 11.42
N HIS A 246 4.89 -15.49 12.11
CA HIS A 246 3.94 -14.90 13.04
C HIS A 246 2.94 -14.00 12.29
N THR A 247 1.84 -13.63 12.94
CA THR A 247 0.84 -12.71 12.37
C THR A 247 1.51 -11.36 12.12
N PRO A 248 1.60 -10.88 10.86
CA PRO A 248 2.25 -9.61 10.55
C PRO A 248 1.57 -8.44 11.26
N LEU A 249 2.36 -7.44 11.68
CA LEU A 249 1.83 -6.21 12.27
C LEU A 249 0.79 -5.54 11.36
N GLU A 250 0.98 -5.56 10.04
CA GLU A 250 0.04 -5.00 9.09
C GLU A 250 -1.32 -5.71 9.08
N VAL A 251 -1.38 -7.00 9.38
CA VAL A 251 -2.65 -7.75 9.55
C VAL A 251 -3.35 -7.27 10.81
N VAL A 252 -2.61 -7.16 11.93
CA VAL A 252 -3.14 -6.65 13.20
C VAL A 252 -3.71 -5.24 13.05
N LEU A 253 -2.96 -4.35 12.39
CA LEU A 253 -3.43 -2.99 12.11
C LEU A 253 -4.62 -3.00 11.14
N SER A 254 -4.58 -3.84 10.10
CA SER A 254 -5.68 -3.94 9.13
C SER A 254 -6.98 -4.39 9.79
N ASP A 255 -6.91 -5.33 10.73
CA ASP A 255 -8.06 -5.81 11.49
C ASP A 255 -8.56 -4.75 12.47
N ALA A 256 -7.65 -4.09 13.20
CA ALA A 256 -7.99 -3.03 14.14
C ALA A 256 -8.70 -1.85 13.47
N PHE A 257 -8.24 -1.44 12.29
CA PHE A 257 -8.79 -0.33 11.51
C PHE A 257 -9.82 -0.75 10.45
N ARG A 258 -10.07 -2.06 10.28
CA ARG A 258 -11.00 -2.64 9.29
C ARG A 258 -10.74 -2.22 7.83
N HIS A 259 -9.48 -1.95 7.52
CA HIS A 259 -8.99 -1.51 6.20
C HIS A 259 -7.65 -2.16 5.92
N ARG A 260 -7.39 -2.61 4.68
CA ARG A 260 -6.09 -3.19 4.36
C ARG A 260 -4.99 -2.14 4.40
N MET A 261 -3.96 -2.46 5.17
CA MET A 261 -2.76 -1.66 5.39
C MET A 261 -1.53 -2.47 5.06
N ARG A 262 -0.46 -1.77 4.72
CA ARG A 262 0.90 -2.29 4.58
C ARG A 262 1.82 -1.46 5.44
N VAL A 263 2.65 -2.10 6.25
CA VAL A 263 3.69 -1.43 7.03
C VAL A 263 4.97 -1.40 6.19
N GLU A 264 5.54 -0.22 5.97
CA GLU A 264 6.65 -0.05 5.01
C GLU A 264 8.03 -0.14 5.65
N GLU A 265 8.10 -0.34 6.97
CA GLU A 265 9.34 -0.38 7.72
C GLU A 265 9.31 -1.36 8.88
N VAL A 266 10.49 -1.66 9.43
CA VAL A 266 10.60 -2.47 10.65
C VAL A 266 10.21 -1.58 11.83
N VAL A 267 9.25 -2.05 12.63
CA VAL A 267 8.65 -1.25 13.71
C VAL A 267 9.04 -1.83 15.06
N CYS A 268 9.50 -0.97 15.98
CA CYS A 268 9.55 -1.30 17.39
C CYS A 268 8.16 -1.06 17.99
N LEU A 269 7.56 -2.09 18.60
CA LEU A 269 6.25 -1.99 19.23
C LEU A 269 6.21 -0.93 20.33
N ASP A 270 7.32 -0.70 21.03
CA ASP A 270 7.42 0.37 22.04
C ASP A 270 7.35 1.77 21.41
N SER A 271 7.76 1.91 20.16
CA SER A 271 7.66 3.15 19.39
C SER A 271 6.24 3.44 18.92
N LEU A 272 5.34 2.43 18.93
CA LEU A 272 3.94 2.65 18.57
C LEU A 272 3.27 3.56 19.60
N GLN A 273 2.84 4.72 19.13
CA GLN A 273 2.12 5.70 19.93
C GLN A 273 0.61 5.42 19.94
N HIS A 274 -0.12 6.09 20.82
CA HIS A 274 -1.58 5.98 20.87
C HIS A 274 -2.21 6.77 19.74
N VAL A 275 -3.23 6.20 19.10
CA VAL A 275 -3.98 6.87 18.03
C VAL A 275 -5.18 7.60 18.62
N ASP A 276 -5.21 8.91 18.43
CA ASP A 276 -6.37 9.75 18.72
C ASP A 276 -7.23 9.84 17.46
N MET A 277 -8.30 9.04 17.45
CA MET A 277 -9.24 8.97 16.33
C MET A 277 -10.01 10.28 16.12
N ASP A 278 -10.27 11.05 17.18
CA ASP A 278 -10.99 12.32 17.07
C ASP A 278 -10.09 13.37 16.42
N SER A 279 -8.80 13.37 16.74
CA SER A 279 -7.80 14.19 16.05
C SER A 279 -7.69 13.85 14.56
N LEU A 280 -7.69 12.56 14.19
CA LEU A 280 -7.66 12.12 12.79
C LEU A 280 -8.94 12.52 12.01
N LYS A 281 -10.09 12.55 12.68
CA LYS A 281 -11.36 12.96 12.07
C LYS A 281 -11.53 14.48 12.00
N GLY A 282 -11.00 15.22 12.98
CA GLY A 282 -11.30 16.64 13.23
C GLY A 282 -10.23 17.64 12.82
N SER A 283 -8.98 17.25 12.56
CA SER A 283 -7.87 18.19 12.27
C SER A 283 -7.84 18.69 10.83
N VAL A 284 -8.87 19.45 10.42
CA VAL A 284 -8.98 20.06 9.08
C VAL A 284 -7.73 20.88 8.71
N ARG A 285 -7.14 21.60 9.68
CA ARG A 285 -5.92 22.40 9.47
C ARG A 285 -4.69 21.54 9.21
N GLY A 286 -4.55 20.41 9.90
CA GLY A 286 -3.51 19.43 9.63
C GLY A 286 -3.68 18.84 8.23
N THR A 287 -4.93 18.54 7.86
CA THR A 287 -5.26 17.88 6.60
C THR A 287 -4.88 18.67 5.34
N TYR A 288 -5.02 20.00 5.27
CA TYR A 288 -4.57 20.71 4.05
C TYR A 288 -3.12 21.18 4.11
N PHE A 289 -2.65 21.64 5.28
CA PHE A 289 -1.39 22.40 5.33
C PHE A 289 -0.29 21.72 6.16
N GLY A 290 -0.54 20.54 6.75
CA GLY A 290 0.45 19.66 7.38
C GLY A 290 1.39 20.36 8.37
N TRP A 291 0.98 20.52 9.63
CA TRP A 291 1.80 21.14 10.68
C TRP A 291 2.57 20.12 11.53
N ALA A 292 3.05 19.03 10.91
CA ALA A 292 3.99 18.11 11.56
C ALA A 292 5.43 18.57 11.27
N GLU A 293 6.25 18.66 12.31
CA GLU A 293 7.63 19.16 12.25
C GLU A 293 8.49 18.41 11.22
N GLY A 294 8.79 19.03 10.08
CA GLY A 294 9.85 18.54 9.18
C GLY A 294 9.72 18.99 7.73
N ASP A 295 8.59 18.76 7.09
CA ASP A 295 8.34 19.09 5.68
C ASP A 295 6.85 19.34 5.47
N ALA A 296 6.44 20.62 5.51
CA ALA A 296 5.03 20.98 5.32
C ALA A 296 4.61 20.83 3.86
N PHE A 297 3.56 20.05 3.63
CA PHE A 297 3.14 19.52 2.32
C PHE A 297 2.59 20.57 1.35
N GLN A 298 2.19 21.77 1.82
CA GLN A 298 1.49 22.78 1.02
C GLN A 298 1.89 24.24 1.32
N HIS A 299 3.19 24.54 1.42
CA HIS A 299 3.60 25.94 1.31
C HIS A 299 3.76 26.37 -0.15
N SER A 300 4.18 25.50 -1.06
CA SER A 300 4.54 25.92 -2.42
C SER A 300 3.34 26.36 -3.27
N ILE A 301 3.39 27.59 -3.74
CA ILE A 301 2.67 28.06 -4.92
C ILE A 301 3.40 27.46 -6.13
N ALA A 302 2.70 26.80 -7.05
CA ALA A 302 3.36 26.13 -8.16
C ALA A 302 4.01 27.17 -9.10
N ASP A 303 5.30 26.98 -9.41
CA ASP A 303 5.97 27.63 -10.54
C ASP A 303 5.50 26.97 -11.83
N ASP A 304 4.98 27.76 -12.76
CA ASP A 304 4.86 27.37 -14.17
C ASP A 304 6.15 27.82 -14.89
N ASP A 305 6.59 27.05 -15.89
CA ASP A 305 7.88 27.13 -16.60
C ASP A 305 8.05 28.41 -17.46
N GLY A 306 7.84 29.59 -16.88
CA GLY A 306 8.01 30.89 -17.53
C GLY A 306 6.75 31.45 -18.20
N ARG A 307 5.55 30.90 -17.93
CA ARG A 307 4.27 31.44 -18.44
C ARG A 307 3.28 31.82 -17.33
N SER A 308 3.66 32.83 -16.55
CA SER A 308 2.76 33.86 -15.98
C SER A 308 1.40 33.48 -15.36
N LYS A 309 1.26 32.34 -14.67
CA LYS A 309 0.10 32.07 -13.79
C LYS A 309 0.50 31.31 -12.53
N LEU A 310 0.42 31.98 -11.38
CA LEU A 310 0.72 31.39 -10.08
C LEU A 310 -0.57 30.80 -9.49
N TYR A 311 -0.60 29.48 -9.32
CA TYR A 311 -1.73 28.74 -8.78
C TYR A 311 -1.40 28.21 -7.39
N LEU A 312 -2.38 28.26 -6.49
CA LEU A 312 -2.31 27.45 -5.29
C LEU A 312 -2.50 25.98 -5.66
N GLN A 313 -1.83 25.09 -4.93
CA GLN A 313 -1.98 23.64 -5.11
C GLN A 313 -3.25 23.11 -4.43
N LEU A 314 -4.33 23.89 -4.49
CA LEU A 314 -5.66 23.57 -3.96
C LEU A 314 -6.73 24.14 -4.91
N GLY A 315 -7.90 23.52 -4.91
CA GLY A 315 -8.99 23.86 -5.82
C GLY A 315 -10.31 23.24 -5.36
N TRP A 316 -11.38 23.63 -6.04
CA TRP A 316 -12.71 23.07 -5.78
C TRP A 316 -12.89 21.73 -6.48
N PRO A 317 -13.82 20.90 -5.99
CA PRO A 317 -14.14 19.63 -6.63
C PRO A 317 -14.40 19.82 -8.11
N ASP A 318 -13.58 19.14 -8.92
CA ASP A 318 -13.98 18.39 -10.10
C ASP A 318 -15.41 18.68 -10.54
N GLY A 319 -15.57 19.64 -11.46
CA GLY A 319 -16.86 20.29 -11.70
C GLY A 319 -17.91 19.32 -12.24
N VAL A 320 -19.18 19.57 -11.93
CA VAL A 320 -20.31 18.97 -12.66
C VAL A 320 -20.82 19.99 -13.67
N GLY A 321 -21.13 19.55 -14.87
CA GLY A 321 -21.62 20.38 -15.95
C GLY A 321 -22.77 19.75 -16.72
N PHE A 322 -23.72 20.57 -17.15
CA PHE A 322 -24.76 20.20 -18.08
C PHE A 322 -24.58 20.94 -19.40
N SER A 323 -24.62 20.22 -20.53
CA SER A 323 -24.32 20.85 -21.82
C SER A 323 -25.37 21.89 -22.20
N LYS A 324 -24.91 23.08 -22.61
CA LYS A 324 -25.76 24.15 -23.15
C LYS A 324 -26.38 23.77 -24.50
N SER A 325 -25.85 22.74 -25.16
CA SER A 325 -26.36 22.24 -26.44
C SER A 325 -27.55 21.30 -26.30
N SER A 326 -27.89 20.89 -25.07
CA SER A 326 -28.99 19.96 -24.77
C SER A 326 -30.35 20.51 -25.22
N SER A 327 -31.26 19.59 -25.54
CA SER A 327 -32.63 19.88 -25.98
C SER A 327 -33.60 20.15 -24.84
N PHE A 328 -33.19 19.88 -23.60
CA PHE A 328 -33.94 20.08 -22.38
C PHE A 328 -33.12 20.86 -21.35
N SER A 329 -33.77 21.38 -20.30
CA SER A 329 -33.12 22.12 -19.23
C SER A 329 -32.68 21.17 -18.10
N ALA A 330 -31.71 21.63 -17.32
CA ALA A 330 -31.26 20.95 -16.12
C ALA A 330 -30.88 21.94 -15.03
N GLU A 331 -30.95 21.47 -13.80
CA GLU A 331 -30.54 22.21 -12.61
C GLU A 331 -29.62 21.35 -11.74
N ILE A 332 -28.45 21.89 -11.39
CA ILE A 332 -27.58 21.27 -10.39
C ILE A 332 -28.06 21.74 -9.03
N VAL A 333 -28.60 20.82 -8.23
CA VAL A 333 -29.27 21.15 -6.96
C VAL A 333 -28.45 20.81 -5.73
N GLN A 334 -27.41 19.97 -5.86
CA GLN A 334 -26.49 19.63 -4.78
C GLN A 334 -25.08 19.42 -5.32
N TRP A 335 -24.08 19.81 -4.53
CA TRP A 335 -22.65 19.64 -4.82
C TRP A 335 -21.89 19.49 -3.50
N GLN A 336 -21.31 18.32 -3.25
CA GLN A 336 -20.72 17.98 -1.96
C GLN A 336 -19.43 17.15 -2.08
N CYS A 337 -18.55 17.27 -1.08
CA CYS A 337 -17.43 16.37 -0.84
C CYS A 337 -17.75 15.50 0.39
N ASP A 338 -17.38 14.21 0.36
CA ASP A 338 -17.55 13.33 1.52
C ASP A 338 -16.26 13.29 2.38
N TRP A 339 -16.30 14.02 3.49
CA TRP A 339 -15.22 14.05 4.48
C TRP A 339 -15.05 12.74 5.24
N ASN A 340 -16.01 11.84 5.21
CA ASN A 340 -15.92 10.55 5.89
C ASN A 340 -15.35 9.45 4.99
N VAL A 341 -15.08 9.75 3.72
CA VAL A 341 -14.44 8.81 2.80
C VAL A 341 -13.07 9.38 2.37
N ARG A 342 -12.01 8.57 2.48
CA ARG A 342 -10.64 8.94 2.10
C ARG A 342 -10.10 7.95 1.10
N ALA A 343 -9.90 8.42 -0.13
CA ALA A 343 -9.11 7.70 -1.11
C ALA A 343 -7.64 8.09 -0.98
N GLN A 344 -7.25 9.35 -1.25
CA GLN A 344 -5.87 9.82 -1.12
C GLN A 344 -5.85 11.34 -0.92
N HIS A 345 -5.14 12.07 -1.79
CA HIS A 345 -5.09 13.52 -1.86
C HIS A 345 -6.38 14.18 -2.35
N HIS A 346 -7.45 13.41 -2.52
CA HIS A 346 -8.69 13.82 -3.15
C HIS A 346 -9.86 13.34 -2.29
N LEU A 347 -10.78 14.24 -1.98
CA LEU A 347 -12.02 13.92 -1.27
C LEU A 347 -13.07 13.41 -2.26
N PRO A 348 -13.70 12.24 -2.10
CA PRO A 348 -14.79 11.83 -2.99
C PRO A 348 -15.87 12.91 -3.14
N MET A 349 -16.34 13.12 -4.36
CA MET A 349 -17.39 14.09 -4.67
C MET A 349 -18.70 13.38 -4.99
N ARG A 350 -19.82 14.00 -4.61
CA ARG A 350 -21.15 13.67 -5.11
C ARG A 350 -21.95 14.92 -5.47
N SER A 351 -22.82 14.80 -6.45
CA SER A 351 -23.72 15.86 -6.91
C SER A 351 -25.07 15.32 -7.33
N MET A 352 -26.08 16.19 -7.30
CA MET A 352 -27.42 15.91 -7.75
C MET A 352 -27.81 16.86 -8.88
N VAL A 353 -28.31 16.31 -9.98
CA VAL A 353 -28.80 17.07 -11.13
C VAL A 353 -30.24 16.68 -11.44
N MET A 354 -31.11 17.68 -11.58
CA MET A 354 -32.50 17.52 -11.99
C MET A 354 -32.61 17.84 -13.49
N LEU A 355 -33.15 16.93 -14.30
CA LEU A 355 -33.34 17.13 -15.74
C LEU A 355 -34.83 17.30 -16.05
N ASP A 356 -35.20 18.42 -16.65
CA ASP A 356 -36.59 18.67 -17.08
C ASP A 356 -36.77 18.29 -18.54
N VAL A 357 -37.13 17.01 -18.76
CA VAL A 357 -37.34 16.41 -20.08
C VAL A 357 -38.78 16.57 -20.61
N GLY A 358 -39.56 17.50 -20.02
CA GLY A 358 -40.95 17.79 -20.38
C GLY A 358 -41.98 16.98 -19.60
N ARG A 359 -41.72 16.71 -18.31
CA ARG A 359 -42.58 15.95 -17.38
C ARG A 359 -43.17 16.86 -16.29
N ASP A 360 -44.23 16.38 -15.62
CA ASP A 360 -44.70 16.96 -14.34
C ASP A 360 -43.65 16.84 -13.21
N LYS A 361 -42.74 15.86 -13.31
CA LYS A 361 -41.62 15.65 -12.37
C LYS A 361 -40.28 15.50 -13.12
N PRO A 362 -39.24 16.30 -12.78
CA PRO A 362 -37.91 16.19 -13.38
C PRO A 362 -37.22 14.87 -13.02
N LEU A 363 -36.36 14.39 -13.93
CA LEU A 363 -35.51 13.22 -13.70
C LEU A 363 -34.41 13.57 -12.70
N LYS A 364 -34.16 12.69 -11.74
CA LYS A 364 -33.16 12.86 -10.70
C LYS A 364 -31.91 12.04 -11.02
N VAL A 365 -30.79 12.71 -11.27
CA VAL A 365 -29.49 12.08 -11.62
C VAL A 365 -28.48 12.31 -10.49
N TRP A 366 -27.97 11.22 -9.92
CA TRP A 366 -26.88 11.24 -8.96
C TRP A 366 -25.54 10.98 -9.66
N LEU A 367 -24.54 11.82 -9.39
CA LEU A 367 -23.20 11.72 -9.96
C LEU A 367 -22.17 11.63 -8.84
N GLY A 368 -21.36 10.57 -8.84
CA GLY A 368 -20.25 10.35 -7.92
C GLY A 368 -18.91 10.34 -8.64
N PHE A 369 -17.88 10.87 -7.98
CA PHE A 369 -16.52 10.83 -8.49
C PHE A 369 -15.50 10.49 -7.41
N VAL A 370 -14.61 9.55 -7.72
CA VAL A 370 -13.53 9.14 -6.84
C VAL A 370 -12.24 8.95 -7.62
N LYS A 371 -11.17 9.58 -7.14
CA LYS A 371 -9.81 9.34 -7.62
C LYS A 371 -9.11 8.37 -6.67
N VAL A 372 -8.98 7.13 -7.13
CA VAL A 372 -8.63 5.99 -6.27
C VAL A 372 -7.12 5.90 -6.02
N ASN A 373 -6.31 6.28 -7.01
CA ASN A 373 -4.85 6.29 -6.95
C ASN A 373 -4.23 5.00 -6.40
N LYS A 374 -4.38 3.90 -7.16
CA LYS A 374 -3.91 2.56 -6.83
C LYS A 374 -4.56 1.88 -5.60
N LYS A 375 -5.50 2.53 -4.92
CA LYS A 375 -6.30 1.89 -3.85
C LYS A 375 -7.46 1.06 -4.43
N LEU A 376 -8.14 0.36 -3.55
CA LEU A 376 -9.29 -0.46 -3.87
C LEU A 376 -10.56 0.15 -3.25
N PRO A 377 -11.61 0.44 -4.05
CA PRO A 377 -12.87 0.92 -3.52
C PRO A 377 -13.52 -0.18 -2.69
N THR A 378 -13.91 0.15 -1.47
CA THR A 378 -14.62 -0.77 -0.56
C THR A 378 -16.13 -0.59 -0.72
N ILE A 379 -16.88 -1.68 -0.56
CA ILE A 379 -18.36 -1.64 -0.59
C ILE A 379 -18.88 -0.63 0.41
N ASP A 380 -18.37 -0.65 1.64
CA ASP A 380 -18.80 0.26 2.71
C ASP A 380 -18.42 1.72 2.42
N GLY A 381 -17.24 1.97 1.83
CA GLY A 381 -16.85 3.32 1.42
C GLY A 381 -17.75 3.88 0.31
N LEU A 382 -18.13 3.04 -0.65
CA LEU A 382 -19.07 3.43 -1.70
C LEU A 382 -20.51 3.55 -1.18
N HIS A 383 -20.93 2.67 -0.26
CA HIS A 383 -22.23 2.75 0.39
C HIS A 383 -22.37 4.06 1.19
N GLN A 384 -21.32 4.44 1.94
CA GLN A 384 -21.22 5.73 2.61
C GLN A 384 -21.38 6.87 1.59
N LEU A 385 -20.63 6.85 0.49
CA LEU A 385 -20.72 7.88 -0.54
C LEU A 385 -22.13 8.02 -1.13
N LEU A 386 -22.81 6.88 -1.39
CA LEU A 386 -24.15 6.83 -1.98
C LEU A 386 -25.25 7.32 -1.03
N TYR A 387 -25.16 7.03 0.28
CA TYR A 387 -26.32 7.13 1.18
C TYR A 387 -26.09 7.94 2.47
N SER A 388 -24.88 8.41 2.77
CA SER A 388 -24.59 9.04 4.07
C SER A 388 -25.26 10.39 4.31
N ASP A 389 -25.60 11.12 3.25
CA ASP A 389 -26.25 12.43 3.34
C ASP A 389 -27.61 12.40 2.70
N LYS A 390 -28.62 12.85 3.46
CA LYS A 390 -30.02 12.85 3.03
C LYS A 390 -30.28 13.81 1.87
N ALA A 391 -29.59 14.95 1.81
CA ALA A 391 -29.77 15.96 0.77
C ALA A 391 -29.16 15.52 -0.57
N CYS A 392 -28.04 14.80 -0.56
CA CYS A 392 -27.34 14.33 -1.77
C CYS A 392 -27.27 12.79 -1.85
N SER A 393 -28.32 12.11 -1.41
CA SER A 393 -28.42 10.65 -1.47
C SER A 393 -28.75 10.15 -2.87
N ALA A 394 -28.15 9.03 -3.26
CA ALA A 394 -28.51 8.26 -4.44
C ALA A 394 -29.86 7.52 -4.30
N ALA A 395 -30.48 7.54 -3.12
CA ALA A 395 -31.80 6.96 -2.92
C ALA A 395 -32.85 7.63 -3.82
N GLU A 396 -33.69 6.81 -4.43
CA GLU A 396 -34.80 7.23 -5.31
C GLU A 396 -34.34 8.07 -6.52
N CYS A 397 -33.08 7.93 -6.94
CA CYS A 397 -32.60 8.55 -8.17
C CYS A 397 -32.96 7.69 -9.38
N ASP A 398 -33.26 8.35 -10.49
CA ASP A 398 -33.62 7.69 -11.75
C ASP A 398 -32.38 7.19 -12.48
N VAL A 399 -31.26 7.92 -12.34
CA VAL A 399 -29.94 7.54 -12.85
C VAL A 399 -28.90 7.74 -11.76
N ILE A 400 -28.03 6.75 -11.57
CA ILE A 400 -26.89 6.80 -10.64
C ILE A 400 -25.64 6.51 -11.46
N ALA A 401 -24.67 7.42 -11.47
CA ALA A 401 -23.40 7.23 -12.17
C ALA A 401 -22.21 7.49 -11.25
N LEU A 402 -21.30 6.51 -11.14
CA LEU A 402 -20.09 6.58 -10.35
C LEU A 402 -18.87 6.47 -11.27
N TYR A 403 -18.04 7.51 -11.28
CA TYR A 403 -16.81 7.57 -12.07
C TYR A 403 -15.58 7.38 -11.18
N LEU A 404 -14.80 6.34 -11.46
CA LEU A 404 -13.57 6.01 -10.75
C LEU A 404 -12.36 6.20 -11.67
N THR A 405 -11.38 6.96 -11.19
CA THR A 405 -10.12 7.19 -11.89
C THR A 405 -8.94 6.61 -11.13
N ASP A 406 -7.87 6.32 -11.87
CA ASP A 406 -6.62 5.76 -11.32
C ASP A 406 -6.85 4.42 -10.59
N VAL A 407 -7.76 3.63 -11.15
CA VAL A 407 -8.14 2.32 -10.63
C VAL A 407 -7.07 1.32 -11.01
N PHE A 408 -6.43 0.72 -10.01
CA PHE A 408 -5.49 -0.36 -10.22
C PHE A 408 -6.16 -1.66 -9.77
N ILE A 409 -6.24 -2.64 -10.67
CA ILE A 409 -6.91 -3.92 -10.40
C ILE A 409 -5.88 -5.05 -10.51
N PRO A 410 -5.26 -5.46 -9.38
CA PRO A 410 -4.47 -6.67 -9.34
C PRO A 410 -5.30 -7.89 -9.73
N ALA A 411 -4.67 -8.90 -10.35
CA ALA A 411 -5.36 -10.12 -10.79
C ALA A 411 -6.13 -10.80 -9.64
N GLN A 412 -5.56 -10.81 -8.43
CA GLN A 412 -6.19 -11.37 -7.23
C GLN A 412 -7.45 -10.60 -6.77
N ASP A 413 -7.56 -9.32 -7.10
CA ASP A 413 -8.62 -8.43 -6.60
C ASP A 413 -9.71 -8.15 -7.65
N VAL A 414 -9.61 -8.72 -8.85
CA VAL A 414 -10.65 -8.60 -9.91
C VAL A 414 -12.03 -8.99 -9.38
N SER A 415 -12.13 -10.06 -8.60
CA SER A 415 -13.40 -10.53 -8.02
C SER A 415 -14.05 -9.48 -7.10
N LYS A 416 -13.25 -8.65 -6.43
CA LYS A 416 -13.73 -7.62 -5.51
C LYS A 416 -14.32 -6.42 -6.26
N PHE A 417 -13.86 -6.15 -7.48
CA PHE A 417 -14.40 -5.10 -8.36
C PHE A 417 -15.62 -5.51 -9.18
N ARG A 418 -15.88 -6.80 -9.37
CA ARG A 418 -17.05 -7.24 -10.13
C ARG A 418 -18.33 -6.81 -9.45
N SER A 419 -19.24 -6.26 -10.24
CA SER A 419 -20.56 -5.81 -9.79
C SER A 419 -20.45 -4.83 -8.61
N LEU A 420 -19.48 -3.91 -8.67
CA LEU A 420 -19.11 -3.02 -7.58
C LEU A 420 -20.27 -2.10 -7.18
N LEU A 421 -20.92 -1.46 -8.15
CA LEU A 421 -22.06 -0.59 -7.89
C LEU A 421 -23.24 -1.40 -7.38
N ARG A 422 -23.59 -2.51 -8.05
CA ARG A 422 -24.65 -3.43 -7.62
C ARG A 422 -24.48 -3.86 -6.15
N ARG A 423 -23.25 -4.21 -5.74
CA ARG A 423 -22.95 -4.65 -4.36
C ARG A 423 -22.91 -3.52 -3.34
N SER A 424 -22.75 -2.28 -3.79
CA SER A 424 -22.72 -1.08 -2.93
C SER A 424 -24.11 -0.48 -2.71
N MET A 425 -25.05 -0.74 -3.63
CA MET A 425 -26.45 -0.37 -3.50
C MET A 425 -27.17 -1.21 -2.42
N LYS A 426 -28.28 -0.69 -1.90
CA LYS A 426 -29.12 -1.43 -0.95
C LYS A 426 -29.76 -2.64 -1.63
N ALA A 427 -29.77 -3.77 -0.93
CA ALA A 427 -30.24 -5.05 -1.48
C ALA A 427 -31.72 -5.05 -1.88
N ASP A 428 -32.54 -4.22 -1.23
CA ASP A 428 -33.97 -4.08 -1.49
C ASP A 428 -34.30 -3.20 -2.70
N THR A 429 -33.38 -2.34 -3.14
CA THR A 429 -33.62 -1.40 -4.26
C THR A 429 -32.86 -1.77 -5.54
N VAL A 430 -31.81 -2.58 -5.46
CA VAL A 430 -30.91 -2.83 -6.60
C VAL A 430 -31.60 -3.48 -7.80
N ASP A 431 -32.62 -4.32 -7.55
CA ASP A 431 -33.37 -5.00 -8.60
C ASP A 431 -34.32 -4.06 -9.36
N GLU A 432 -34.53 -2.83 -8.88
CA GLU A 432 -35.28 -1.79 -9.57
C GLU A 432 -34.46 -1.11 -10.68
N TYR A 433 -33.17 -1.44 -10.81
CA TYR A 433 -32.25 -0.82 -11.76
C TYR A 433 -31.76 -1.80 -12.83
N VAL A 434 -31.34 -1.24 -13.96
CA VAL A 434 -30.53 -1.87 -15.00
C VAL A 434 -29.13 -1.29 -14.88
N LEU A 435 -28.11 -2.13 -14.78
CA LEU A 435 -26.73 -1.69 -14.58
C LEU A 435 -25.88 -1.98 -15.81
N ASN A 436 -24.99 -1.06 -16.16
CA ASN A 436 -24.01 -1.30 -17.22
C ASN A 436 -22.97 -2.37 -16.87
N GLU A 437 -22.91 -2.79 -15.60
CA GLU A 437 -22.12 -3.93 -15.14
C GLU A 437 -22.68 -5.26 -15.65
N ASP A 438 -23.94 -5.30 -16.07
CA ASP A 438 -24.58 -6.53 -16.58
C ASP A 438 -24.33 -6.75 -18.08
N ASP A 439 -23.60 -5.83 -18.75
CA ASP A 439 -23.23 -5.95 -20.15
C ASP A 439 -22.35 -7.19 -20.41
N PRO A 440 -22.82 -8.15 -21.24
CA PRO A 440 -22.05 -9.35 -21.56
C PRO A 440 -20.82 -9.09 -22.43
N SER A 441 -20.73 -7.91 -23.07
CA SER A 441 -19.65 -7.53 -23.99
C SER A 441 -18.43 -6.90 -23.29
N LEU A 442 -18.49 -6.67 -21.97
CA LEU A 442 -17.37 -6.10 -21.22
C LEU A 442 -16.12 -6.96 -21.32
N LEU A 443 -14.99 -6.31 -21.63
CA LEU A 443 -13.67 -6.95 -21.70
C LEU A 443 -13.35 -7.73 -20.42
N ILE A 444 -13.64 -7.11 -19.27
CA ILE A 444 -13.65 -7.79 -17.98
C ILE A 444 -15.10 -7.86 -17.52
N ARG A 445 -15.67 -9.07 -17.60
CA ARG A 445 -17.06 -9.34 -17.21
C ARG A 445 -17.39 -8.69 -15.86
N GLN A 446 -18.47 -7.93 -15.83
CA GLN A 446 -18.99 -7.19 -14.66
C GLN A 446 -18.14 -6.03 -14.14
N ILE A 447 -17.21 -5.53 -14.96
CA ILE A 447 -16.40 -4.36 -14.64
C ILE A 447 -16.45 -3.41 -15.85
N PRO A 448 -17.28 -2.33 -15.81
CA PRO A 448 -17.38 -1.35 -16.88
C PRO A 448 -16.17 -0.42 -16.86
N ALA A 449 -15.06 -0.88 -17.43
CA ALA A 449 -13.77 -0.21 -17.38
C ALA A 449 -13.05 -0.20 -18.73
N GLN A 450 -12.20 0.80 -18.91
CA GLN A 450 -11.30 0.95 -20.06
C GLN A 450 -9.86 0.87 -19.59
N LEU A 451 -9.07 0.00 -20.25
CA LEU A 451 -7.64 -0.12 -19.98
C LEU A 451 -6.92 1.15 -20.41
N VAL A 452 -6.14 1.72 -19.51
CA VAL A 452 -5.31 2.91 -19.77
C VAL A 452 -3.90 2.48 -20.14
N LYS A 453 -3.27 1.70 -19.27
CA LYS A 453 -1.87 1.29 -19.37
C LYS A 453 -1.73 -0.10 -18.74
N GLY A 454 -1.01 -0.98 -19.42
CA GLY A 454 -0.45 -2.17 -18.79
C GLY A 454 0.90 -1.86 -18.16
N ALA A 455 1.11 -2.30 -16.93
CA ALA A 455 2.38 -2.24 -16.22
C ALA A 455 2.72 -3.65 -15.71
N ASP A 456 3.96 -3.86 -15.32
CA ASP A 456 4.43 -5.17 -14.84
C ASP A 456 3.78 -5.55 -13.48
N ASP A 457 3.34 -4.56 -12.69
CA ASP A 457 2.65 -4.72 -11.41
C ASP A 457 1.14 -4.97 -11.57
N GLY A 458 0.56 -4.64 -12.72
CA GLY A 458 -0.86 -4.81 -12.98
C GLY A 458 -1.41 -3.88 -14.08
N LEU A 459 -2.72 -3.80 -14.16
CA LEU A 459 -3.40 -3.05 -15.21
C LEU A 459 -4.10 -1.83 -14.60
N ARG A 460 -3.82 -0.64 -15.16
CA ARG A 460 -4.46 0.62 -14.75
C ARG A 460 -5.68 0.87 -15.62
N TYR A 461 -6.80 1.11 -14.97
CA TYR A 461 -8.10 1.33 -15.57
C TYR A 461 -8.69 2.66 -15.16
N VAL A 462 -9.71 3.04 -15.92
CA VAL A 462 -10.79 3.91 -15.44
C VAL A 462 -12.11 3.19 -15.60
N SER A 463 -13.06 3.46 -14.72
CA SER A 463 -14.37 2.82 -14.77
C SER A 463 -15.49 3.81 -14.55
N MET A 464 -16.62 3.57 -15.18
CA MET A 464 -17.86 4.29 -14.95
C MET A 464 -18.98 3.28 -14.74
N HIS A 465 -19.51 3.25 -13.53
CA HIS A 465 -20.59 2.35 -13.15
C HIS A 465 -21.89 3.13 -13.19
N VAL A 466 -22.87 2.65 -13.96
CA VAL A 466 -24.14 3.35 -14.21
C VAL A 466 -25.29 2.42 -13.89
N ALA A 467 -26.26 2.92 -13.13
CA ALA A 467 -27.54 2.27 -12.86
C ALA A 467 -28.69 3.17 -13.31
N VAL A 468 -29.65 2.61 -14.03
CA VAL A 468 -30.83 3.31 -14.55
C VAL A 468 -32.08 2.63 -14.02
N SER A 469 -33.02 3.40 -13.47
CA SER A 469 -34.27 2.86 -12.97
C SER A 469 -35.06 2.19 -14.11
N ARG A 470 -35.54 0.97 -13.88
CA ARG A 470 -36.30 0.16 -14.84
C ARG A 470 -37.56 0.86 -15.35
N HIS A 471 -38.10 1.82 -14.59
CA HIS A 471 -39.24 2.62 -15.04
C HIS A 471 -38.96 3.42 -16.32
N PHE A 472 -37.68 3.68 -16.62
CA PHE A 472 -37.23 4.45 -17.78
C PHE A 472 -36.56 3.58 -18.85
N VAL A 473 -36.67 2.25 -18.77
CA VAL A 473 -36.15 1.35 -19.78
C VAL A 473 -37.32 0.85 -20.63
N LYS A 474 -37.14 0.83 -21.95
CA LYS A 474 -38.16 0.39 -22.90
C LYS A 474 -38.49 -1.10 -22.67
N ASP A 475 -39.78 -1.44 -22.63
CA ASP A 475 -40.32 -2.81 -22.60
C ASP A 475 -39.86 -3.74 -21.44
N VAL A 476 -40.09 -3.34 -20.19
CA VAL A 476 -39.94 -4.23 -19.00
C VAL A 476 -41.25 -5.02 -18.70
N ARG A 477 -42.20 -5.08 -19.65
CA ARG A 477 -43.58 -5.53 -19.36
C ARG A 477 -43.86 -7.03 -19.47
N ASP A 478 -42.92 -7.83 -19.94
CA ASP A 478 -43.05 -9.31 -19.92
C ASP A 478 -41.76 -9.95 -19.42
N ASP A 479 -41.89 -11.09 -18.74
CA ASP A 479 -40.90 -11.88 -17.97
C ASP A 479 -39.67 -12.39 -18.77
N SER A 480 -39.33 -11.76 -19.90
CA SER A 480 -38.16 -12.06 -20.73
C SER A 480 -37.09 -11.00 -20.58
N SER A 481 -35.86 -11.45 -20.27
CA SER A 481 -34.60 -10.70 -20.13
C SER A 481 -34.58 -9.30 -20.77
N ILE A 482 -34.39 -8.26 -19.95
CA ILE A 482 -34.06 -6.90 -20.38
C ILE A 482 -32.90 -6.98 -21.39
N ASN A 483 -33.11 -6.47 -22.60
CA ASN A 483 -32.03 -6.30 -23.56
C ASN A 483 -31.19 -5.11 -23.10
N HIS A 484 -29.96 -5.39 -22.68
CA HIS A 484 -29.02 -4.38 -22.18
C HIS A 484 -28.82 -3.21 -23.16
N HIS A 485 -28.85 -3.49 -24.46
CA HIS A 485 -28.69 -2.48 -25.51
C HIS A 485 -29.85 -1.47 -25.62
N ASP A 486 -31.01 -1.78 -25.04
CA ASP A 486 -32.16 -0.86 -25.01
C ASP A 486 -31.96 0.27 -23.99
N CYS A 487 -31.00 0.12 -23.07
CA CYS A 487 -30.62 1.13 -22.09
C CYS A 487 -29.21 1.67 -22.34
N PHE A 488 -28.26 0.81 -22.74
CA PHE A 488 -26.87 1.16 -23.03
C PHE A 488 -26.52 0.78 -24.48
N PRO A 489 -26.85 1.65 -25.45
CA PRO A 489 -26.72 1.32 -26.87
C PRO A 489 -25.25 1.17 -27.31
N GLU A 490 -24.35 1.93 -26.68
CA GLU A 490 -22.91 1.86 -26.93
C GLU A 490 -22.15 1.39 -25.69
N PRO A 491 -21.08 0.58 -25.88
CA PRO A 491 -20.19 0.23 -24.78
C PRO A 491 -19.43 1.46 -24.29
N LEU A 492 -19.04 1.41 -23.02
CA LEU A 492 -18.17 2.39 -22.40
C LEU A 492 -16.91 2.61 -23.23
N SER A 493 -16.58 3.85 -23.56
CA SER A 493 -15.45 4.15 -24.45
C SER A 493 -14.63 5.34 -23.99
N LEU A 494 -13.32 5.29 -24.26
CA LEU A 494 -12.41 6.37 -23.95
C LEU A 494 -12.20 7.30 -25.15
N THR A 495 -12.61 8.55 -25.03
CA THR A 495 -12.59 9.57 -26.08
C THR A 495 -11.78 10.82 -25.66
N CYS A 496 -11.63 11.76 -26.59
CA CYS A 496 -10.98 13.08 -26.36
C CYS A 496 -9.63 12.98 -25.64
N LYS A 497 -8.76 12.06 -26.09
CA LYS A 497 -7.45 11.81 -25.48
C LYS A 497 -6.49 12.99 -25.70
N SER A 498 -5.67 13.30 -24.69
CA SER A 498 -4.60 14.30 -24.81
C SER A 498 -3.54 13.87 -25.84
N ALA A 499 -3.07 14.80 -26.67
CA ALA A 499 -2.05 14.53 -27.68
C ALA A 499 -0.65 14.34 -27.07
N ARG A 500 -0.31 15.08 -26.00
CA ARG A 500 1.04 15.19 -25.45
C ARG A 500 1.45 14.04 -24.53
N LYS A 501 0.51 13.52 -23.73
CA LYS A 501 0.79 12.49 -22.71
C LYS A 501 0.53 11.04 -23.16
N ASN A 502 0.32 10.82 -24.46
CA ASN A 502 0.29 9.47 -25.05
C ASN A 502 1.64 9.04 -25.64
N GLU A 503 2.62 9.94 -25.79
CA GLU A 503 3.91 9.62 -26.42
C GLU A 503 5.04 9.22 -25.43
N PHE A 504 5.05 9.73 -24.19
CA PHE A 504 6.23 9.59 -23.30
C PHE A 504 5.96 9.03 -21.90
N GLU A 505 4.77 9.26 -21.35
CA GLU A 505 4.32 8.69 -20.06
C GLU A 505 2.79 8.56 -20.12
N PRO A 506 2.18 7.36 -20.21
CA PRO A 506 0.74 7.22 -20.35
C PRO A 506 0.02 7.65 -19.07
N SER A 507 -0.19 8.96 -18.91
CA SER A 507 -1.08 9.51 -17.90
C SER A 507 -2.48 9.60 -18.52
N PHE A 508 -3.47 9.07 -17.83
CA PHE A 508 -4.86 9.02 -18.27
C PHE A 508 -5.48 10.44 -18.36
N LYS A 509 -5.20 11.21 -19.41
CA LYS A 509 -5.85 12.51 -19.66
C LYS A 509 -6.79 12.40 -20.85
N ALA A 510 -8.06 12.11 -20.56
CA ALA A 510 -9.10 11.77 -21.53
C ALA A 510 -10.51 11.91 -20.92
N ILE A 511 -11.54 11.67 -21.73
CA ILE A 511 -12.94 11.68 -21.29
C ILE A 511 -13.52 10.29 -21.52
N LEU A 512 -14.05 9.69 -20.47
CA LEU A 512 -14.76 8.41 -20.50
C LEU A 512 -16.24 8.67 -20.81
N LYS A 513 -16.79 8.00 -21.83
CA LYS A 513 -18.13 8.22 -22.35
C LYS A 513 -19.01 6.97 -22.16
N GLN A 514 -20.21 7.16 -21.63
CA GLN A 514 -21.31 6.18 -21.65
C GLN A 514 -22.57 6.84 -22.22
N GLU A 515 -23.20 6.21 -23.21
CA GLU A 515 -24.54 6.63 -23.68
C GLU A 515 -25.61 5.86 -22.91
N VAL A 516 -26.68 6.55 -22.57
CA VAL A 516 -27.83 6.02 -21.85
C VAL A 516 -29.10 6.44 -22.59
N LEU A 517 -29.89 5.45 -22.99
CA LEU A 517 -31.21 5.66 -23.60
C LEU A 517 -32.28 5.53 -22.51
N LEU A 518 -33.07 6.58 -22.34
CA LEU A 518 -34.17 6.64 -21.38
C LEU A 518 -35.50 6.77 -22.11
N HIS A 519 -36.46 5.90 -21.80
CA HIS A 519 -37.82 5.98 -22.33
C HIS A 519 -38.71 6.78 -21.36
N VAL A 520 -39.14 7.97 -21.80
CA VAL A 520 -39.93 8.91 -21.01
C VAL A 520 -41.20 9.28 -21.76
N ASP A 521 -42.35 8.85 -21.24
CA ASP A 521 -43.70 9.18 -21.72
C ASP A 521 -43.88 8.96 -23.23
N GLY A 522 -43.40 7.82 -23.73
CA GLY A 522 -43.51 7.45 -25.15
C GLY A 522 -42.45 8.07 -26.05
N SER A 523 -41.50 8.84 -25.51
CA SER A 523 -40.37 9.42 -26.23
C SER A 523 -39.04 8.90 -25.69
N ASP A 524 -38.06 8.73 -26.57
CA ASP A 524 -36.71 8.34 -26.17
C ASP A 524 -35.86 9.61 -25.90
N VAL A 525 -35.08 9.57 -24.83
CA VAL A 525 -34.14 10.61 -24.38
C VAL A 525 -32.74 10.03 -24.41
N ASP A 526 -31.86 10.64 -25.20
CA ASP A 526 -30.45 10.29 -25.30
C ASP A 526 -29.65 11.11 -24.28
N LEU A 527 -29.21 10.46 -23.21
CA LEU A 527 -28.38 11.05 -22.18
C LEU A 527 -26.94 10.56 -22.31
N MET A 528 -26.01 11.49 -22.55
CA MET A 528 -24.58 11.20 -22.58
C MET A 528 -23.93 11.52 -21.24
N LEU A 529 -23.27 10.53 -20.65
CA LEU A 529 -22.53 10.64 -19.39
C LEU A 529 -21.02 10.70 -19.69
N LEU A 530 -20.35 11.75 -19.18
CA LEU A 530 -18.96 12.10 -19.51
C LEU A 530 -18.10 12.21 -18.24
N GLY A 531 -17.29 11.21 -17.97
CA GLY A 531 -16.30 11.21 -16.89
C GLY A 531 -15.00 11.86 -17.36
N ALA A 532 -14.69 13.08 -16.91
CA ALA A 532 -13.54 13.84 -17.38
C ALA A 532 -12.31 13.64 -16.49
N ASN A 533 -11.14 13.45 -17.10
CA ASN A 533 -9.85 13.73 -16.48
C ASN A 533 -9.04 14.54 -17.49
N LEU A 534 -9.22 15.86 -17.48
CA LEU A 534 -8.64 16.76 -18.48
C LEU A 534 -7.12 16.88 -18.29
N ASP A 535 -6.42 17.40 -19.29
CA ASP A 535 -4.98 17.68 -19.17
C ASP A 535 -4.72 18.88 -18.25
N THR A 536 -3.54 18.90 -17.63
CA THR A 536 -3.03 20.02 -16.84
C THR A 536 -2.47 21.13 -17.73
N ASP A 537 -2.04 20.79 -18.94
CA ASP A 537 -1.56 21.75 -19.95
C ASP A 537 -2.74 22.42 -20.65
N ASP A 538 -2.76 23.76 -20.68
CA ASP A 538 -3.89 24.54 -21.19
C ASP A 538 -4.20 24.28 -22.67
N GLU A 539 -3.17 24.10 -23.51
CA GLU A 539 -3.31 23.88 -24.95
C GLU A 539 -3.85 22.47 -25.23
N SER A 540 -3.28 21.46 -24.57
CA SER A 540 -3.74 20.07 -24.66
C SER A 540 -5.18 19.94 -24.18
N ARG A 541 -5.52 20.57 -23.05
CA ARG A 541 -6.87 20.63 -22.50
C ARG A 541 -7.86 21.31 -23.46
N LEU A 542 -7.46 22.41 -24.11
CA LEU A 542 -8.28 23.06 -25.14
C LEU A 542 -8.57 22.10 -26.31
N GLY A 543 -7.57 21.37 -26.78
CA GLY A 543 -7.73 20.37 -27.84
C GLY A 543 -8.74 19.27 -27.47
N GLN A 544 -8.72 18.80 -26.22
CA GLN A 544 -9.72 17.85 -25.71
C GLN A 544 -11.13 18.44 -25.73
N LEU A 545 -11.31 19.67 -25.28
CA LEU A 545 -12.62 20.35 -25.24
C LEU A 545 -13.16 20.63 -26.64
N GLN A 546 -12.30 21.00 -27.60
CA GLN A 546 -12.69 21.15 -29.00
C GLN A 546 -13.12 19.82 -29.64
N ALA A 547 -12.45 18.72 -29.30
CA ALA A 547 -12.86 17.39 -29.74
C ALA A 547 -14.21 16.99 -29.12
N LEU A 548 -14.41 17.29 -27.83
CA LEU A 548 -15.67 17.07 -27.12
C LEU A 548 -16.82 17.84 -27.78
N GLU A 549 -16.63 19.11 -28.12
CA GLU A 549 -17.65 19.92 -28.81
C GLU A 549 -18.06 19.30 -30.15
N ARG A 550 -17.09 18.85 -30.96
CA ARG A 550 -17.38 18.17 -32.23
C ARG A 550 -18.21 16.91 -32.00
N MET A 551 -17.86 16.12 -30.99
CA MET A 551 -18.61 14.91 -30.63
C MET A 551 -20.05 15.22 -30.20
N LEU A 552 -20.24 16.18 -29.28
CA LEU A 552 -21.58 16.59 -28.83
C LEU A 552 -22.46 17.08 -29.98
N ASN A 553 -21.89 17.84 -30.92
CA ASN A 553 -22.60 18.32 -32.10
C ASN A 553 -23.03 17.19 -33.06
N VAL A 554 -22.27 16.10 -33.14
CA VAL A 554 -22.64 14.93 -33.96
C VAL A 554 -23.77 14.17 -33.28
N SER A 555 -23.66 13.85 -31.99
CA SER A 555 -24.70 13.13 -31.24
C SER A 555 -26.03 13.88 -31.22
N LYS A 556 -25.99 15.20 -31.05
CA LYS A 556 -27.19 16.05 -31.11
C LYS A 556 -27.96 15.93 -32.43
N ARG A 557 -27.29 15.74 -33.57
CA ARG A 557 -27.96 15.63 -34.88
C ARG A 557 -28.69 14.30 -35.06
N GLY A 558 -28.32 13.27 -34.31
CA GLY A 558 -28.91 11.93 -34.39
C GLY A 558 -30.12 11.72 -33.48
N SER A 559 -30.40 12.65 -32.56
CA SER A 559 -31.35 12.47 -31.46
C SER A 559 -32.47 13.52 -31.48
N GLN A 560 -33.70 13.11 -31.12
CA GLN A 560 -34.80 14.05 -30.91
C GLN A 560 -34.73 14.77 -29.56
N LYS A 561 -34.31 14.06 -28.50
CA LYS A 561 -34.16 14.60 -27.14
C LYS A 561 -32.78 14.25 -26.58
N PHE A 562 -31.80 15.08 -26.90
CA PHE A 562 -30.41 14.93 -26.47
C PHE A 562 -30.09 15.75 -25.21
N GLY A 563 -29.28 15.21 -24.31
CA GLY A 563 -28.55 15.97 -23.30
C GLY A 563 -27.23 15.32 -22.88
N ALA A 564 -26.33 16.11 -22.30
CA ALA A 564 -25.03 15.61 -21.84
C ALA A 564 -24.64 16.17 -20.47
N LEU A 565 -24.17 15.27 -19.60
CA LEU A 565 -23.63 15.57 -18.28
C LEU A 565 -22.14 15.24 -18.24
N ILE A 566 -21.34 16.17 -17.73
CA ILE A 566 -19.90 15.99 -17.55
C ILE A 566 -19.53 16.15 -16.09
N TRP A 567 -18.66 15.27 -15.56
CA TRP A 567 -18.12 15.42 -14.20
C TRP A 567 -16.74 14.77 -14.06
N GLY A 568 -15.95 15.22 -13.08
CA GLY A 568 -14.60 14.72 -12.80
C GLY A 568 -13.53 15.80 -12.87
N ASP A 569 -12.27 15.41 -13.01
CA ASP A 569 -11.09 16.26 -12.86
C ASP A 569 -10.92 17.21 -14.06
N PHE A 570 -11.36 18.45 -13.88
CA PHE A 570 -11.20 19.52 -14.88
C PHE A 570 -9.82 20.24 -14.74
N ASN A 571 -9.02 19.86 -13.73
CA ASN A 571 -7.81 20.54 -13.25
C ASN A 571 -7.97 22.03 -13.00
N ASN A 572 -9.11 22.45 -12.46
CA ASN A 572 -9.28 23.83 -12.01
C ASN A 572 -8.52 24.05 -10.71
N ARG A 573 -7.91 25.22 -10.57
CA ARG A 573 -7.10 25.58 -9.41
C ARG A 573 -7.47 26.96 -8.93
N LEU A 574 -7.31 27.19 -7.64
CA LEU A 574 -7.39 28.52 -7.07
C LEU A 574 -6.21 29.36 -7.57
N VAL A 575 -6.50 30.50 -8.20
CA VAL A 575 -5.46 31.47 -8.58
C VAL A 575 -4.85 32.04 -7.30
N ALA A 576 -3.54 32.20 -7.23
CA ALA A 576 -2.93 32.94 -6.13
C ALA A 576 -3.23 34.43 -6.32
N PHE A 577 -4.33 34.90 -5.71
CA PHE A 577 -4.92 36.24 -5.92
C PHE A 577 -4.22 37.34 -5.10
N GLU A 578 -4.45 38.60 -5.48
CA GLU A 578 -3.81 39.81 -4.91
C GLU A 578 -3.80 39.86 -3.37
N ASP A 579 -4.92 39.51 -2.72
CA ASP A 579 -5.05 39.58 -1.26
C ASP A 579 -4.09 38.63 -0.51
N LEU A 580 -3.46 37.66 -1.21
CA LEU A 580 -2.45 36.77 -0.64
C LEU A 580 -1.06 37.41 -0.54
N LYS A 581 -0.84 38.61 -1.09
CA LYS A 581 0.50 39.24 -1.14
C LYS A 581 1.19 39.37 0.23
N GLY A 582 0.42 39.63 1.30
CA GLY A 582 0.94 39.71 2.68
C GLY A 582 1.15 38.35 3.37
N TYR A 583 0.77 37.27 2.69
CA TYR A 583 0.73 35.90 3.21
C TYR A 583 1.65 34.96 2.44
N VAL A 584 2.52 35.49 1.58
CA VAL A 584 3.43 34.72 0.74
C VAL A 584 4.86 35.18 1.01
N SER A 585 5.76 34.21 1.09
CA SER A 585 7.20 34.41 1.21
C SER A 585 7.90 33.83 -0.01
N GLU A 586 8.96 34.48 -0.49
CA GLU A 586 9.76 33.96 -1.60
C GLU A 586 11.04 33.29 -1.06
N LYS A 587 11.30 32.06 -1.48
CA LYS A 587 12.51 31.31 -1.15
C LYS A 587 13.07 30.66 -2.41
N LYS A 588 14.28 31.08 -2.80
CA LYS A 588 15.01 30.52 -3.97
C LYS A 588 14.18 30.57 -5.27
N GLY A 589 13.45 31.67 -5.49
CA GLY A 589 12.60 31.87 -6.67
C GLY A 589 11.25 31.14 -6.62
N LYS A 590 10.98 30.37 -5.56
CA LYS A 590 9.69 29.72 -5.32
C LYS A 590 8.88 30.54 -4.31
N TYR A 591 7.58 30.62 -4.53
CA TYR A 591 6.66 31.29 -3.63
C TYR A 591 6.02 30.30 -2.67
N GLU A 592 5.96 30.66 -1.40
CA GLU A 592 5.48 29.82 -0.31
C GLU A 592 4.45 30.56 0.55
N LEU A 593 3.29 29.95 0.81
CA LEU A 593 2.29 30.45 1.75
C LEU A 593 2.85 30.45 3.17
N THR A 594 2.72 31.55 3.91
CA THR A 594 3.11 31.64 5.33
C THR A 594 2.11 30.91 6.23
N GLU A 595 2.45 30.72 7.51
CA GLU A 595 1.51 30.20 8.50
C GLU A 595 0.25 31.06 8.63
N SER A 596 0.41 32.38 8.63
CA SER A 596 -0.74 33.30 8.66
C SER A 596 -1.61 33.17 7.41
N GLY A 597 -1.00 32.91 6.24
CA GLY A 597 -1.72 32.65 5.00
C GLY A 597 -2.54 31.36 5.03
N ALA A 598 -1.95 30.29 5.56
CA ALA A 598 -2.66 29.02 5.73
C ALA A 598 -3.85 29.17 6.68
N ARG A 599 -3.67 29.88 7.81
CA ARG A 599 -4.77 30.17 8.75
C ARG A 599 -5.88 30.96 8.08
N PHE A 600 -5.53 32.01 7.34
CA PHE A 600 -6.49 32.80 6.57
C PHE A 600 -7.32 31.93 5.61
N LEU A 601 -6.68 31.03 4.85
CA LEU A 601 -7.41 30.13 3.94
C LEU A 601 -8.31 29.15 4.68
N VAL A 602 -7.86 28.55 5.80
CA VAL A 602 -8.69 27.65 6.62
C VAL A 602 -9.90 28.37 7.21
N ASP A 603 -9.72 29.62 7.67
CA ASP A 603 -10.82 30.45 8.16
C ASP A 603 -11.84 30.75 7.03
N CYS A 604 -11.36 30.94 5.80
CA CYS A 604 -12.23 31.08 4.64
C CYS A 604 -12.95 29.78 4.27
N PHE A 605 -12.32 28.62 4.43
CA PHE A 605 -12.97 27.33 4.14
C PHE A 605 -14.05 26.96 5.15
N SER A 606 -13.91 27.41 6.41
CA SER A 606 -14.85 27.06 7.47
C SER A 606 -16.15 27.87 7.41
N ASP A 607 -16.15 29.02 6.73
CA ASP A 607 -17.30 29.91 6.58
C ASP A 607 -17.91 29.76 5.16
N PRO A 608 -19.17 29.31 5.01
CA PRO A 608 -19.81 29.16 3.71
C PRO A 608 -19.79 30.42 2.84
N ALA A 609 -19.93 31.62 3.44
CA ALA A 609 -19.92 32.87 2.68
C ALA A 609 -18.52 33.19 2.16
N LYS A 610 -17.48 32.98 2.98
CA LYS A 610 -16.08 33.16 2.56
C LYS A 610 -15.65 32.10 1.54
N ARG A 611 -16.16 30.86 1.64
CA ARG A 611 -15.96 29.83 0.61
C ARG A 611 -16.49 30.27 -0.75
N LEU A 612 -17.67 30.88 -0.79
CA LEU A 612 -18.24 31.43 -2.02
C LEU A 612 -17.38 32.57 -2.59
N GLU A 613 -16.86 33.46 -1.73
CA GLU A 613 -15.92 34.50 -2.16
C GLU A 613 -14.61 33.93 -2.71
N LEU A 614 -14.08 32.85 -2.10
CA LEU A 614 -12.92 32.16 -2.64
C LEU A 614 -13.22 31.46 -3.96
N LEU A 615 -14.40 30.87 -4.13
CA LEU A 615 -14.80 30.21 -5.39
C LEU A 615 -14.74 31.18 -6.58
N LYS A 616 -15.06 32.47 -6.38
CA LYS A 616 -14.90 33.51 -7.41
C LYS A 616 -13.45 33.67 -7.90
N LYS A 617 -12.48 33.21 -7.11
CA LYS A 617 -11.04 33.22 -7.42
C LYS A 617 -10.57 31.91 -8.09
N ASP A 618 -11.47 30.98 -8.39
CA ASP A 618 -11.15 29.80 -9.21
C ASP A 618 -10.74 30.21 -10.63
N SER A 619 -9.76 29.50 -11.18
CA SER A 619 -9.25 29.71 -12.54
C SER A 619 -10.33 29.74 -13.65
N LEU A 620 -11.50 29.13 -13.44
CA LEU A 620 -12.62 29.15 -14.39
C LEU A 620 -13.31 30.51 -14.50
N THR A 621 -13.32 31.31 -13.43
CA THR A 621 -14.13 32.54 -13.36
C THR A 621 -13.33 33.77 -12.97
N TYR A 622 -12.12 33.61 -12.42
CA TYR A 622 -11.39 34.72 -11.85
C TYR A 622 -11.01 35.77 -12.89
N SER A 623 -11.32 37.03 -12.62
CA SER A 623 -11.04 38.16 -13.51
C SER A 623 -10.27 39.30 -12.81
N GLY A 624 -9.51 38.98 -11.76
CA GLY A 624 -8.76 39.96 -10.96
C GLY A 624 -7.25 39.96 -11.23
N ARG A 625 -6.47 40.34 -10.23
CA ARG A 625 -5.00 40.33 -10.26
C ARG A 625 -4.43 39.14 -9.49
N ASP A 626 -3.30 38.60 -9.93
CA ASP A 626 -2.54 37.63 -9.15
C ASP A 626 -1.88 38.31 -7.92
N PHE A 627 -1.24 37.54 -7.04
CA PHE A 627 -0.59 38.08 -5.83
C PHE A 627 0.60 39.01 -6.13
N ARG A 628 1.12 38.99 -7.37
CA ARG A 628 2.15 39.92 -7.86
C ARG A 628 1.53 41.22 -8.37
N GLY A 629 0.21 41.29 -8.52
CA GLY A 629 -0.52 42.44 -9.04
C GLY A 629 -0.71 42.42 -10.55
N GLU A 630 -0.34 41.33 -11.24
CA GLU A 630 -0.52 41.16 -12.69
C GLU A 630 -1.97 40.80 -13.00
N ALA A 631 -2.54 41.34 -14.07
CA ALA A 631 -3.91 41.00 -14.47
C ALA A 631 -4.01 39.52 -14.88
N TYR A 632 -4.93 38.78 -14.28
CA TYR A 632 -5.16 37.39 -14.64
C TYR A 632 -6.00 37.28 -15.91
N SER A 633 -5.48 36.54 -16.90
CA SER A 633 -6.19 36.23 -18.13
C SER A 633 -6.68 34.78 -18.10
N LEU A 634 -7.99 34.59 -18.27
CA LEU A 634 -8.57 33.25 -18.32
C LEU A 634 -7.97 32.46 -19.50
N PRO A 635 -7.50 31.23 -19.27
CA PRO A 635 -7.11 30.34 -20.35
C PRO A 635 -8.25 30.13 -21.37
N PRO A 636 -7.94 30.01 -22.67
CA PRO A 636 -8.94 29.69 -23.69
C PRO A 636 -9.72 28.39 -23.43
N CYS A 637 -9.09 27.38 -22.81
CA CYS A 637 -9.78 26.14 -22.42
C CYS A 637 -10.85 26.37 -21.34
N ASN A 638 -10.60 27.27 -20.37
CA ASN A 638 -11.58 27.63 -19.35
C ASN A 638 -12.77 28.40 -19.94
N LEU A 639 -12.52 29.28 -20.92
CA LEU A 639 -13.59 29.93 -21.69
C LEU A 639 -14.40 28.88 -22.46
N LYS A 640 -13.71 27.94 -23.12
CA LYS A 640 -14.36 26.92 -23.94
C LYS A 640 -15.29 26.01 -23.16
N ILE A 641 -14.87 25.52 -21.97
CA ILE A 641 -15.74 24.66 -21.15
C ILE A 641 -16.98 25.43 -20.66
N LYS A 642 -16.83 26.72 -20.32
CA LYS A 642 -17.95 27.61 -19.95
C LYS A 642 -18.88 27.90 -21.11
N ASP A 643 -18.37 27.99 -22.34
CA ASP A 643 -19.20 28.16 -23.53
C ASP A 643 -20.03 26.89 -23.81
N MET A 644 -19.53 25.72 -23.43
CA MET A 644 -20.16 24.43 -23.71
C MET A 644 -21.12 23.95 -22.62
N PHE A 645 -20.89 24.32 -21.35
CA PHE A 645 -21.61 23.76 -20.19
C PHE A 645 -22.07 24.84 -19.21
N TRP A 646 -23.22 24.58 -18.58
CA TRP A 646 -23.62 25.19 -17.29
C TRP A 646 -22.97 24.38 -16.17
N LEU A 647 -22.15 25.02 -15.35
CA LEU A 647 -21.28 24.35 -14.37
C LEU A 647 -21.78 24.55 -12.93
N THR A 648 -21.29 23.72 -12.00
CA THR A 648 -21.51 23.89 -10.55
C THR A 648 -21.14 25.29 -10.06
N ILE A 649 -20.07 25.88 -10.60
CA ILE A 649 -19.64 27.24 -10.24
C ILE A 649 -20.70 28.28 -10.60
N ASP A 650 -21.42 28.12 -11.71
CA ASP A 650 -22.50 29.03 -12.10
C ASP A 650 -23.67 28.92 -11.11
N ALA A 651 -24.07 27.70 -10.76
CA ALA A 651 -25.13 27.44 -9.78
C ALA A 651 -24.77 27.97 -8.38
N ALA A 652 -23.52 27.84 -7.96
CA ALA A 652 -23.04 28.33 -6.68
C ALA A 652 -23.01 29.87 -6.62
N LEU A 653 -22.56 30.54 -7.69
CA LEU A 653 -22.52 32.00 -7.77
C LEU A 653 -23.93 32.62 -7.78
N ASP A 654 -24.92 31.91 -8.33
CA ASP A 654 -26.34 32.26 -8.23
C ASP A 654 -26.96 31.94 -6.86
N SER A 655 -26.14 31.48 -5.88
CA SER A 655 -26.58 31.06 -4.53
C SER A 655 -27.62 29.94 -4.52
N LYS A 656 -27.65 29.10 -5.57
CA LYS A 656 -28.58 27.95 -5.67
C LYS A 656 -28.09 26.73 -4.90
N ILE A 657 -26.79 26.62 -4.70
CA ILE A 657 -26.15 25.50 -4.01
C ILE A 657 -25.06 26.01 -3.07
N GLU A 658 -24.78 25.24 -2.01
CA GLU A 658 -23.66 25.52 -1.10
C GLU A 658 -22.33 25.10 -1.75
N VAL A 659 -21.29 25.91 -1.54
CA VAL A 659 -19.93 25.59 -2.00
C VAL A 659 -19.32 24.57 -1.05
N PRO A 660 -18.88 23.39 -1.50
CA PRO A 660 -18.25 22.40 -0.65
C PRO A 660 -16.85 22.83 -0.22
N TRP A 661 -16.23 22.02 0.64
CA TRP A 661 -14.82 22.20 0.95
C TRP A 661 -13.94 21.92 -0.29
N PRO A 662 -12.76 22.57 -0.40
CA PRO A 662 -11.81 22.30 -1.47
C PRO A 662 -11.46 20.80 -1.56
N PHE A 663 -11.27 20.29 -2.76
CA PHE A 663 -11.18 18.84 -3.02
C PHE A 663 -9.74 18.30 -3.01
N TYR A 664 -8.79 19.10 -3.48
CA TYR A 664 -7.44 18.64 -3.85
C TYR A 664 -6.39 18.85 -2.76
N ARG A 665 -5.45 17.89 -2.69
CA ARG A 665 -4.26 17.78 -1.82
C ARG A 665 -4.48 17.71 -0.31
N VAL A 666 -5.60 17.14 0.09
CA VAL A 666 -5.78 16.64 1.46
C VAL A 666 -4.63 15.67 1.83
N GLU A 667 -4.13 15.77 3.06
CA GLU A 667 -3.14 14.86 3.61
C GLU A 667 -3.75 13.45 3.65
N PRO A 668 -3.09 12.44 3.05
CA PRO A 668 -3.63 11.10 3.03
C PRO A 668 -3.79 10.54 4.45
N PHE A 669 -4.86 9.78 4.67
CA PHE A 669 -5.14 9.20 5.99
C PHE A 669 -3.99 8.30 6.48
N GLU A 670 -3.32 7.57 5.59
CA GLU A 670 -2.16 6.74 5.93
C GLU A 670 -0.97 7.55 6.46
N VAL A 671 -0.78 8.79 6.00
CA VAL A 671 0.32 9.66 6.45
C VAL A 671 0.00 10.16 7.85
N MET A 672 -1.22 10.66 8.07
CA MET A 672 -1.68 11.11 9.38
C MET A 672 -1.66 9.98 10.42
N LEU A 673 -2.17 8.80 10.05
CA LEU A 673 -2.19 7.63 10.91
C LEU A 673 -0.75 7.13 11.18
N GLY A 674 0.09 7.08 10.16
CA GLY A 674 1.49 6.70 10.30
C GLY A 674 2.26 7.64 11.24
N ALA A 675 2.04 8.95 11.13
CA ALA A 675 2.62 9.93 12.04
C ALA A 675 2.18 9.70 13.50
N GLN A 676 0.88 9.42 13.73
CA GLN A 676 0.39 9.07 15.07
C GLN A 676 0.82 7.69 15.55
N LEU A 677 1.15 6.75 14.66
CA LEU A 677 1.71 5.45 15.05
C LEU A 677 3.23 5.49 15.22
N GLY A 678 3.90 6.52 14.72
CA GLY A 678 5.36 6.55 14.66
C GLY A 678 5.94 5.59 13.63
N CYS A 679 5.19 5.26 12.57
CA CYS A 679 5.67 4.41 11.47
C CYS A 679 5.13 4.82 10.09
N ARG A 680 5.77 4.37 9.02
CA ARG A 680 5.29 4.54 7.63
C ARG A 680 4.31 3.44 7.25
N LEU A 681 3.16 3.88 6.73
CA LEU A 681 2.03 3.03 6.34
C LEU A 681 1.58 3.35 4.92
N SER A 682 1.11 2.32 4.25
CA SER A 682 0.37 2.42 2.99
C SER A 682 -1.01 1.82 3.14
N LEU A 683 -2.06 2.58 2.80
CA LEU A 683 -3.41 2.06 2.71
C LEU A 683 -3.67 1.48 1.33
N LEU A 684 -4.23 0.28 1.30
CA LEU A 684 -4.58 -0.41 0.06
C LEU A 684 -6.06 -0.21 -0.31
N ASP A 685 -6.88 0.24 0.63
CA ASP A 685 -8.31 0.44 0.48
C ASP A 685 -8.69 1.92 0.61
N ILE A 686 -9.81 2.31 -0.02
CA ILE A 686 -10.51 3.55 0.35
C ILE A 686 -11.05 3.40 1.77
N VAL A 687 -10.75 4.39 2.60
CA VAL A 687 -11.14 4.43 4.01
C VAL A 687 -12.52 5.06 4.18
N SER A 688 -13.32 4.48 5.07
CA SER A 688 -14.59 5.04 5.51
C SER A 688 -14.55 5.23 7.03
N PHE A 689 -14.66 6.47 7.49
CA PHE A 689 -14.56 6.80 8.91
C PHE A 689 -15.66 6.18 9.76
N SER A 690 -16.81 5.84 9.16
CA SER A 690 -17.87 5.07 9.81
C SER A 690 -17.41 3.71 10.35
N ARG A 691 -16.33 3.13 9.80
CA ARG A 691 -15.77 1.87 10.29
C ARG A 691 -14.77 2.05 11.44
N LEU A 692 -14.37 3.30 11.68
CA LEU A 692 -13.31 3.65 12.63
C LEU A 692 -13.87 4.06 14.00
N ASP A 693 -15.19 4.10 14.18
CA ASP A 693 -15.83 4.44 15.46
C ASP A 693 -15.63 3.35 16.53
N ASP A 694 -15.31 2.12 16.12
CA ASP A 694 -15.14 0.95 16.99
C ASP A 694 -13.68 0.45 17.09
N VAL A 695 -12.68 1.26 16.73
CA VAL A 695 -11.27 0.81 16.74
C VAL A 695 -10.88 0.41 18.17
N ARG A 696 -10.65 -0.89 18.36
CA ARG A 696 -10.08 -1.43 19.59
C ARG A 696 -8.59 -1.61 19.36
N TRP A 697 -7.80 -0.71 19.95
CA TRP A 697 -6.36 -0.87 19.92
C TRP A 697 -5.98 -2.20 20.60
N PRO A 698 -5.06 -2.99 20.03
CA PRO A 698 -4.44 -4.08 20.77
C PRO A 698 -3.85 -3.47 22.05
N GLN A 699 -4.34 -3.88 23.23
CA GLN A 699 -3.98 -3.22 24.48
C GLN A 699 -2.45 -3.10 24.61
N ARG A 700 -2.01 -1.87 24.92
CA ARG A 700 -0.61 -1.53 25.20
C ARG A 700 -0.29 -2.00 26.62
N ASP A 701 -0.26 -3.31 26.85
CA ASP A 701 0.17 -3.87 28.13
C ASP A 701 1.71 -3.84 28.20
N SER A 702 2.26 -2.63 28.29
CA SER A 702 3.66 -2.36 28.61
C SER A 702 3.88 -2.10 30.10
N ARG A 703 2.86 -2.32 30.94
CA ARG A 703 3.06 -2.55 32.36
C ARG A 703 2.87 -4.04 32.62
N PRO A 704 3.85 -4.75 33.20
CA PRO A 704 3.51 -5.96 33.90
C PRO A 704 2.48 -5.55 34.95
N ALA A 705 1.26 -6.06 34.84
CA ALA A 705 0.32 -5.96 35.94
C ALA A 705 1.05 -6.51 37.18
N PRO A 706 1.08 -5.77 38.31
CA PRO A 706 1.68 -6.30 39.52
C PRO A 706 0.88 -7.55 39.90
N ASP A 707 1.56 -8.70 39.81
CA ASP A 707 1.12 -10.03 40.22
C ASP A 707 -0.26 -10.48 39.68
N GLY A 708 -0.25 -11.22 38.54
CA GLY A 708 -1.34 -12.15 38.26
C GLY A 708 -1.88 -12.26 36.83
N ASP A 709 -1.13 -11.89 35.79
CA ASP A 709 -1.53 -12.27 34.42
C ASP A 709 -1.63 -13.80 34.33
N SER A 710 -2.87 -14.30 34.27
CA SER A 710 -3.15 -15.72 34.25
C SER A 710 -2.46 -16.37 33.05
N ALA A 711 -1.97 -17.61 33.21
CA ALA A 711 -1.43 -18.40 32.08
C ALA A 711 -2.39 -18.43 30.87
N ALA A 712 -3.69 -18.24 31.11
CA ALA A 712 -4.71 -18.11 30.07
C ALA A 712 -4.57 -16.83 29.22
N ALA A 713 -4.19 -15.69 29.79
CA ALA A 713 -3.97 -14.44 29.05
C ALA A 713 -2.75 -14.56 28.12
N MET A 714 -1.65 -15.14 28.64
CA MET A 714 -0.46 -15.43 27.84
C MET A 714 -0.77 -16.43 26.71
N SER A 715 -1.55 -17.48 27.01
CA SER A 715 -1.99 -18.45 26.00
C SER A 715 -2.85 -17.80 24.91
N ALA A 716 -3.81 -16.94 25.28
CA ALA A 716 -4.64 -16.23 24.32
C ALA A 716 -3.80 -15.33 23.38
N LYS A 717 -2.83 -14.60 23.95
CA LYS A 717 -1.91 -13.76 23.18
C LYS A 717 -1.10 -14.57 22.16
N LEU A 718 -0.47 -15.66 22.60
CA LEU A 718 0.31 -16.52 21.72
C LEU A 718 -0.54 -17.20 20.64
N ALA A 719 -1.78 -17.56 20.94
CA ALA A 719 -2.70 -18.10 19.95
C ALA A 719 -2.98 -17.07 18.84
N SER A 720 -3.23 -15.81 19.23
CA SER A 720 -3.44 -14.71 18.31
C SER A 720 -2.22 -14.42 17.43
N GLU A 721 -1.01 -14.49 17.99
CA GLU A 721 0.23 -14.19 17.29
C GLU A 721 0.69 -15.29 16.34
N TYR A 722 0.38 -16.57 16.61
CA TYR A 722 0.95 -17.71 15.88
C TYR A 722 -0.06 -18.59 15.14
N PHE A 723 -1.35 -18.48 15.44
CA PHE A 723 -2.35 -19.38 14.86
C PHE A 723 -3.60 -18.68 14.34
N ASP A 724 -3.74 -17.37 14.58
CA ASP A 724 -4.94 -16.64 14.17
C ASP A 724 -4.79 -15.80 12.90
N TRP A 725 -3.66 -15.91 12.20
CA TRP A 725 -3.52 -15.27 10.88
C TRP A 725 -4.33 -16.01 9.81
N GLN A 726 -5.29 -15.30 9.19
CA GLN A 726 -6.06 -15.78 8.04
C GLN A 726 -5.76 -14.99 6.76
N GLU A 727 -5.77 -15.70 5.64
CA GLU A 727 -5.90 -15.09 4.30
C GLU A 727 -7.08 -15.75 3.58
N ASP A 728 -7.95 -14.94 2.98
CA ASP A 728 -9.17 -15.38 2.29
C ASP A 728 -10.02 -16.36 3.12
N GLY A 729 -10.17 -16.09 4.42
CA GLY A 729 -10.93 -16.89 5.37
C GLY A 729 -10.29 -18.24 5.73
N LYS A 730 -8.99 -18.42 5.45
CA LYS A 730 -8.26 -19.66 5.75
C LYS A 730 -7.11 -19.38 6.69
N TRP A 731 -7.02 -20.12 7.79
CA TRP A 731 -5.90 -20.05 8.73
C TRP A 731 -4.59 -20.47 8.05
N ILE A 732 -3.64 -19.55 7.92
CA ILE A 732 -2.42 -19.78 7.15
C ILE A 732 -1.41 -20.60 7.96
N GLN A 733 -1.21 -20.23 9.22
CA GLN A 733 -0.25 -20.89 10.10
C GLN A 733 -0.69 -22.30 10.54
N ARG A 734 -2.00 -22.59 10.50
CA ARG A 734 -2.57 -23.91 10.84
C ARG A 734 -2.45 -24.93 9.71
N LYS A 735 -2.19 -24.49 8.48
CA LYS A 735 -2.03 -25.40 7.33
C LYS A 735 -0.69 -26.13 7.40
N ILE A 736 -0.74 -27.45 7.25
CA ILE A 736 0.45 -28.28 7.16
C ILE A 736 0.76 -28.51 5.68
N ARG A 737 1.99 -28.18 5.27
CA ARG A 737 2.46 -28.34 3.90
C ARG A 737 2.98 -29.76 3.70
N SER A 738 2.61 -30.36 2.58
CA SER A 738 3.19 -31.61 2.10
C SER A 738 4.28 -31.29 1.07
N GLU A 739 5.53 -31.64 1.36
CA GLU A 739 6.69 -31.42 0.50
C GLU A 739 7.45 -32.74 0.30
N GLU A 740 7.41 -33.30 -0.91
CA GLU A 740 8.10 -34.56 -1.25
C GLU A 740 7.89 -35.64 -0.18
N ASP A 741 6.61 -35.94 0.12
CA ASP A 741 6.16 -36.91 1.13
C ASP A 741 6.40 -36.54 2.61
N ARG A 742 6.90 -35.34 2.91
CA ARG A 742 7.09 -34.82 4.28
C ARG A 742 5.97 -33.86 4.65
N HIS A 743 5.57 -33.85 5.92
CA HIS A 743 4.57 -32.93 6.44
C HIS A 743 5.22 -31.91 7.39
N LEU A 744 5.15 -30.63 7.02
CA LEU A 744 5.82 -29.53 7.73
C LEU A 744 4.82 -28.43 8.09
N PHE A 745 4.96 -27.83 9.27
CA PHE A 745 4.27 -26.59 9.59
C PHE A 745 4.84 -25.42 8.79
N GLN A 746 4.08 -24.33 8.69
CA GLN A 746 4.53 -23.11 8.03
C GLN A 746 5.37 -22.19 8.94
N PHE A 747 5.42 -22.47 10.23
CA PHE A 747 6.24 -21.77 11.20
C PHE A 747 7.39 -22.66 11.70
N GLY A 748 8.37 -22.04 12.33
CA GLY A 748 9.57 -22.70 12.84
C GLY A 748 10.58 -21.68 13.37
N TRP A 749 11.80 -22.16 13.63
CA TRP A 749 12.94 -21.29 13.95
C TRP A 749 13.68 -21.02 12.66
N LEU A 750 13.40 -19.85 12.10
CA LEU A 750 13.79 -19.48 10.74
C LEU A 750 15.30 -19.55 10.51
N ASP A 751 16.08 -19.07 11.47
CA ASP A 751 17.45 -18.64 11.19
C ASP A 751 18.40 -19.12 12.30
N SER A 752 18.77 -20.40 12.25
CA SER A 752 19.66 -20.99 13.26
C SER A 752 21.08 -20.44 13.09
N VAL A 753 21.61 -19.74 14.09
CA VAL A 753 23.03 -19.33 14.05
C VAL A 753 23.92 -20.57 14.03
N GLY A 754 24.86 -20.57 13.10
CA GLY A 754 25.82 -21.65 12.92
C GLY A 754 27.26 -21.17 12.93
N TRP A 755 28.16 -22.03 13.39
CA TRP A 755 29.59 -21.80 13.26
C TRP A 755 30.30 -23.01 12.65
N TYR A 756 31.36 -22.75 11.91
CA TYR A 756 31.99 -23.75 11.06
C TYR A 756 32.71 -24.82 11.88
N LYS A 757 32.38 -26.09 11.63
CA LYS A 757 32.90 -27.24 12.40
C LYS A 757 34.41 -27.43 12.27
N GLN A 758 34.98 -26.94 11.18
CA GLN A 758 36.41 -27.07 10.93
C GLN A 758 37.18 -25.77 11.18
N SER A 759 36.62 -24.84 11.95
CA SER A 759 37.35 -23.67 12.44
C SER A 759 38.59 -24.07 13.24
N THR A 760 39.63 -23.24 13.16
CA THR A 760 40.84 -23.42 13.99
C THR A 760 40.79 -22.61 15.28
N VAL A 761 39.80 -21.73 15.40
CA VAL A 761 39.40 -21.08 16.66
C VAL A 761 38.22 -21.82 17.29
N HIS A 762 38.10 -21.74 18.61
CA HIS A 762 36.96 -22.31 19.32
C HIS A 762 35.82 -21.29 19.35
N MET A 763 34.59 -21.75 19.10
CA MET A 763 33.40 -20.91 19.05
C MET A 763 32.26 -21.57 19.81
N ASP A 764 31.62 -20.79 20.68
CA ASP A 764 30.48 -21.22 21.49
C ASP A 764 29.34 -20.19 21.44
N LEU A 765 28.10 -20.68 21.48
CA LEU A 765 26.91 -19.85 21.57
C LEU A 765 26.65 -19.45 23.03
N ALA A 766 26.87 -18.17 23.35
CA ALA A 766 26.64 -17.63 24.69
C ALA A 766 25.16 -17.31 24.94
N SER A 767 24.47 -16.73 23.95
CA SER A 767 23.04 -16.43 24.07
C SER A 767 22.35 -16.42 22.71
N TRP A 768 21.05 -16.72 22.71
CA TRP A 768 20.20 -16.73 21.53
C TRP A 768 18.76 -16.42 21.91
N ARG A 769 18.17 -15.34 21.36
CA ARG A 769 16.81 -14.92 21.66
C ARG A 769 16.11 -14.27 20.47
N THR A 770 14.79 -14.41 20.39
CA THR A 770 13.93 -13.57 19.55
C THR A 770 13.64 -12.23 20.24
N VAL A 771 13.35 -11.20 19.44
CA VAL A 771 13.03 -9.85 19.91
C VAL A 771 11.58 -9.53 19.50
N PRO A 772 10.57 -9.99 20.26
CA PRO A 772 9.15 -9.83 19.89
C PRO A 772 8.71 -8.36 19.84
N GLY A 773 9.41 -7.48 20.56
CA GLY A 773 9.19 -6.04 20.53
C GLY A 773 9.58 -5.37 19.22
N ILE A 774 10.20 -6.08 18.27
CA ILE A 774 10.49 -5.59 16.93
C ILE A 774 9.75 -6.47 15.93
N GLN A 775 8.98 -5.85 15.04
CA GLN A 775 8.14 -6.52 14.05
C GLN A 775 8.67 -6.21 12.65
N ALA A 776 9.01 -7.27 11.90
CA ALA A 776 9.49 -7.19 10.53
C ALA A 776 8.69 -8.16 9.66
N PHE A 777 7.64 -7.67 9.00
CA PHE A 777 6.73 -8.48 8.19
C PHE A 777 6.19 -9.70 8.98
N ASP A 778 6.34 -10.94 8.49
CA ASP A 778 5.93 -12.18 9.17
C ASP A 778 7.10 -12.87 9.93
N HIS A 779 8.24 -12.18 10.13
CA HIS A 779 9.43 -12.70 10.83
C HIS A 779 9.72 -11.93 12.14
N LEU A 780 10.10 -12.66 13.20
CA LEU A 780 10.63 -12.04 14.41
C LEU A 780 12.15 -11.89 14.32
N PRO A 781 12.70 -10.69 14.50
CA PRO A 781 14.14 -10.49 14.59
C PRO A 781 14.76 -11.30 15.72
N MET A 782 16.03 -11.61 15.54
CA MET A 782 16.77 -12.50 16.40
C MET A 782 18.11 -11.86 16.76
N THR A 783 18.53 -12.07 18.01
CA THR A 783 19.87 -11.70 18.48
C THR A 783 20.58 -12.93 18.98
N ALA A 784 21.86 -13.06 18.66
CA ALA A 784 22.73 -14.09 19.19
C ALA A 784 24.06 -13.48 19.62
N THR A 785 24.67 -14.10 20.61
CA THR A 785 26.01 -13.78 21.07
C THR A 785 26.85 -15.05 20.96
N LEU A 786 27.98 -14.96 20.28
CA LEU A 786 28.97 -16.03 20.24
C LEU A 786 30.25 -15.56 20.93
N THR A 787 30.89 -16.49 21.60
CA THR A 787 32.23 -16.32 22.15
C THR A 787 33.21 -16.99 21.21
N VAL A 788 34.25 -16.28 20.79
CA VAL A 788 35.35 -16.82 19.98
C VAL A 788 36.60 -16.84 20.86
N THR A 789 37.18 -18.02 21.06
CA THR A 789 38.41 -18.22 21.83
C THR A 789 39.54 -18.61 20.88
N VAL A 790 40.64 -17.86 20.99
CA VAL A 790 41.72 -17.71 20.00
C VAL A 790 43.00 -18.40 20.41
#